data_AF-A0A7Y8J9X1-F1
#
_entry.id   AF-A0A7Y8J9X1-F1
#
_cell.length_a   1.000
_cell.length_b   1.000
_cell.length_c   1.000
_cell.angle_alpha   90.00
_cell.angle_beta   90.00
_cell.angle_gamma   90.00
#
_symmetry.space_group_name_H-M   'P 1'
#
loop_
_entity.id
_entity.type
_entity.pdbx_description
1 polymer ?
#
loop_
_entity_poly.entity_id
_entity_poly.type
_entity_poly.pdbx_seq_one_letter_code
_entity_poly.pdbx_strand_id
1 'polypeptide(L)'
;MKTIKLIALILLAVFLTFAQENTQTFLSVTNTGVQEFHNLYPEYDGRGTIIIILDTGVDIGVEGLTQTSTGEVKFIDVQDFTHQGDVQLFEADVDKEDSKTIFKDDDEKYSVIASSSLQYLPKDNTYFIGGFDEARLMNSRSGAADLNGDGDIEDVYVMVVFETTEGTESFWVVNLDLNGNGDISDDKPLRNYKEKQDAFAFNYPGDLPPLTMGLNVLPEEKIVSFHFDDGSHGTHVAGIAGGNKIGGIEFNGIAPGAKMMSMKLGNNLYSGGATVTESMKKAYLYADKISKETNTPCIINMSFGIGSELETLADMELFLDNLVKENPYLYISLSAGNEGPGISSIGLPSTTSSAFSSGAIMPQDVARDLYGATINRDIIFNFSSRGGEVNKPDVCSPGASTSTVPNWTDWDRFWGTSMAAPYSAGVMSLILSAAVKEYPGVKIPSQLLYKAIRESATNMEGYNHLDQGHGCINAVNAYKMLKKYIDEGEINKFETYSVSSTSPNSPGEKAPNLYLRNGSYLKDEDTFTFSIRRNNTLAGDKFYRAFNIVSDSDLPTGQAGWLIPIQKKTYIRNDQPTFVNVKFDKSKMQEPGLYTARLTAYRDDASKFPEFDMLASVVIPYRFSAENNYTRSWKSENVEQGMIKRYFIEMPAGQTAMNIKLAASNNEYARVRFYLFDPNGVKLETSPAVHTLENKNEIESSYFNLEPGVYEIIVDGVFLAKGISTYDLTVQFTAISRLDNKIINKEENKIEVVNLFNKPSGYNLKGQITGHELYHKVTISGSEKFSMPFVLRKGEASKEFKLEMSKTDFSKLTDLALLIYDNKGSVVNSDALSFSNGSISIKNNSNDDTVDYVFEIVPGFAHESSSADIKLTEVTTFKTSYSFDVLSERKPSVNLYPALKKQLQINFEVPNEFFPENAQPVGKISFESSSTKKTEYELPIKFKF
;
A
#
# COMPACT_ATOMS: atom_id res chain seq x y z
N MET A 1 23.21 -6.24 -68.03
CA MET A 1 21.84 -6.40 -67.47
C MET A 1 21.67 -7.56 -66.48
N LYS A 2 22.55 -8.57 -66.41
CA LYS A 2 22.41 -9.69 -65.44
C LYS A 2 23.01 -9.44 -64.04
N THR A 3 23.98 -8.53 -63.91
CA THR A 3 24.65 -8.24 -62.63
C THR A 3 23.89 -7.26 -61.74
N ILE A 4 23.12 -6.33 -62.32
CA ILE A 4 22.33 -5.34 -61.57
C ILE A 4 21.08 -5.97 -60.93
N LYS A 5 20.50 -7.02 -61.56
CA LYS A 5 19.35 -7.74 -60.98
C LYS A 5 19.75 -8.64 -59.80
N LEU A 6 20.99 -9.15 -59.75
CA LEU A 6 21.45 -9.99 -58.64
C LEU A 6 21.79 -9.15 -57.39
N ILE A 7 22.37 -7.96 -57.58
CA ILE A 7 22.65 -7.01 -56.49
C ILE A 7 21.34 -6.41 -55.93
N ALA A 8 20.35 -6.13 -56.79
CA ALA A 8 19.03 -5.70 -56.33
C ALA A 8 18.27 -6.79 -55.56
N LEU A 9 18.43 -8.08 -55.92
CA LEU A 9 17.81 -9.18 -55.18
C LEU A 9 18.49 -9.44 -53.82
N ILE A 10 19.81 -9.26 -53.74
CA ILE A 10 20.56 -9.40 -52.48
C ILE A 10 20.29 -8.19 -51.56
N LEU A 11 20.16 -6.97 -52.09
CA LEU A 11 19.73 -5.81 -51.31
C LEU A 11 18.26 -5.93 -50.85
N LEU A 12 17.36 -6.47 -51.67
CA LEU A 12 15.97 -6.73 -51.24
C LEU A 12 15.88 -7.85 -50.19
N ALA A 13 16.79 -8.83 -50.22
CA ALA A 13 16.86 -9.88 -49.20
C ALA A 13 17.47 -9.38 -47.88
N VAL A 14 18.35 -8.36 -47.91
CA VAL A 14 18.90 -7.72 -46.69
C VAL A 14 17.88 -6.78 -46.03
N PHE A 15 16.84 -6.34 -46.75
CA PHE A 15 15.71 -5.58 -46.18
C PHE A 15 14.52 -6.46 -45.72
N LEU A 16 14.61 -7.80 -45.82
CA LEU A 16 13.54 -8.73 -45.43
C LEU A 16 13.85 -9.58 -44.17
N THR A 17 14.92 -9.26 -43.45
CA THR A 17 15.19 -9.82 -42.11
C THR A 17 15.72 -8.77 -41.14
N PHE A 18 15.06 -7.61 -41.06
CA PHE A 18 14.86 -7.07 -39.73
C PHE A 18 13.51 -7.65 -39.31
N ALA A 19 13.54 -8.82 -38.67
CA ALA A 19 12.43 -9.16 -37.80
C ALA A 19 12.33 -7.94 -36.87
N GLN A 20 11.22 -7.21 -36.98
CA GLN A 20 10.87 -6.23 -35.97
C GLN A 20 10.83 -7.05 -34.69
N GLU A 21 11.88 -6.96 -33.86
CA GLU A 21 11.86 -7.58 -32.54
C GLU A 21 10.61 -6.98 -31.89
N ASN A 22 9.61 -7.83 -31.63
CA ASN A 22 8.42 -7.43 -30.89
C ASN A 22 8.87 -7.19 -29.45
N THR A 23 9.49 -6.04 -29.19
CA THR A 23 9.88 -5.63 -27.86
C THR A 23 8.61 -5.22 -27.12
N GLN A 24 8.25 -5.97 -26.10
CA GLN A 24 7.16 -5.65 -25.19
C GLN A 24 7.52 -4.40 -24.38
N THR A 25 6.93 -3.25 -24.70
CA THR A 25 7.21 -1.97 -24.02
C THR A 25 6.10 -1.52 -23.07
N PHE A 26 4.98 -2.21 -23.04
CA PHE A 26 3.86 -1.94 -22.13
C PHE A 26 4.03 -2.61 -20.75
N LEU A 27 4.98 -3.54 -20.63
CA LEU A 27 5.49 -4.11 -19.39
C LEU A 27 6.99 -4.30 -19.60
N SER A 28 7.82 -3.50 -18.93
CA SER A 28 9.26 -3.49 -19.19
C SER A 28 9.91 -4.82 -18.82
N VAL A 29 10.58 -5.45 -19.78
CA VAL A 29 11.27 -6.75 -19.63
C VAL A 29 12.75 -6.70 -20.02
N THR A 30 13.18 -5.62 -20.69
CA THR A 30 14.54 -5.50 -21.24
C THR A 30 15.54 -5.09 -20.16
N ASN A 31 15.27 -4.00 -19.44
CA ASN A 31 16.20 -3.43 -18.46
C ASN A 31 16.43 -4.33 -17.23
N THR A 32 15.48 -5.22 -16.96
CA THR A 32 15.51 -6.19 -15.85
C THR A 32 16.08 -7.56 -16.25
N GLY A 33 16.50 -7.72 -17.51
CA GLY A 33 17.02 -9.00 -18.03
C GLY A 33 15.98 -10.11 -18.19
N VAL A 34 14.68 -9.84 -18.02
CA VAL A 34 13.62 -10.86 -18.20
C VAL A 34 13.55 -11.33 -19.66
N GLN A 35 13.61 -10.41 -20.62
CA GLN A 35 13.63 -10.75 -22.05
C GLN A 35 14.87 -11.58 -22.40
N GLU A 36 16.04 -11.20 -21.89
CA GLU A 36 17.29 -11.95 -22.07
C GLU A 36 17.16 -13.36 -21.45
N PHE A 37 16.56 -13.47 -20.26
CA PHE A 37 16.34 -14.74 -19.58
C PHE A 37 15.48 -15.69 -20.42
N HIS A 38 14.35 -15.22 -20.95
CA HIS A 38 13.47 -16.01 -21.82
C HIS A 38 14.17 -16.46 -23.11
N ASN A 39 15.00 -15.58 -23.70
CA ASN A 39 15.76 -15.91 -24.90
C ASN A 39 16.85 -16.97 -24.64
N LEU A 40 17.54 -16.88 -23.49
CA LEU A 40 18.59 -17.83 -23.10
C LEU A 40 18.01 -19.17 -22.61
N TYR A 41 16.86 -19.13 -21.94
CA TYR A 41 16.26 -20.29 -21.28
C TYR A 41 14.75 -20.42 -21.54
N PRO A 42 14.33 -20.74 -22.78
CA PRO A 42 12.91 -20.77 -23.16
C PRO A 42 12.05 -21.77 -22.37
N GLU A 43 12.67 -22.76 -21.72
CA GLU A 43 11.97 -23.76 -20.92
C GLU A 43 11.93 -23.43 -19.42
N TYR A 44 12.46 -22.28 -19.01
CA TYR A 44 12.44 -21.78 -17.62
C TYR A 44 11.43 -20.64 -17.46
N ASP A 45 10.33 -20.70 -18.21
CA ASP A 45 9.28 -19.68 -18.33
C ASP A 45 8.28 -19.66 -17.15
N GLY A 46 8.62 -20.30 -16.03
CA GLY A 46 7.76 -20.45 -14.85
C GLY A 46 7.12 -21.83 -14.72
N ARG A 47 7.23 -22.71 -15.73
CA ARG A 47 6.72 -24.08 -15.63
C ARG A 47 7.31 -24.83 -14.43
N GLY A 48 6.47 -25.63 -13.76
CA GLY A 48 6.85 -26.32 -12.53
C GLY A 48 6.89 -25.43 -11.29
N THR A 49 6.16 -24.31 -11.30
CA THR A 49 5.92 -23.44 -10.13
C THR A 49 4.45 -23.04 -10.04
N ILE A 50 4.03 -22.59 -8.84
CA ILE A 50 2.69 -22.04 -8.59
C ILE A 50 2.84 -20.61 -8.04
N ILE A 51 2.16 -19.64 -8.65
CA ILE A 51 2.03 -18.28 -8.11
C ILE A 51 0.64 -18.13 -7.47
N ILE A 52 0.59 -17.78 -6.19
CA ILE A 52 -0.63 -17.59 -5.41
C ILE A 52 -0.87 -16.09 -5.26
N ILE A 53 -1.94 -15.58 -5.84
CA ILE A 53 -2.31 -14.16 -5.83
C ILE A 53 -3.25 -13.90 -4.66
N LEU A 54 -2.80 -13.11 -3.68
CA LEU A 54 -3.56 -12.65 -2.53
C LEU A 54 -3.99 -11.20 -2.76
N ASP A 55 -5.25 -11.00 -3.18
CA ASP A 55 -5.71 -9.71 -3.73
C ASP A 55 -7.26 -9.53 -3.69
N THR A 56 -7.83 -8.66 -4.53
CA THR A 56 -9.29 -8.39 -4.66
C THR A 56 -10.11 -9.53 -5.29
N GLY A 57 -9.45 -10.64 -5.61
CA GLY A 57 -9.93 -11.70 -6.49
C GLY A 57 -9.23 -11.65 -7.84
N VAL A 58 -9.45 -12.67 -8.68
CA VAL A 58 -8.98 -12.68 -10.08
C VAL A 58 -10.12 -13.14 -10.99
N ASP A 59 -10.36 -12.42 -12.08
CA ASP A 59 -11.17 -12.95 -13.17
C ASP A 59 -10.35 -14.02 -13.89
N ILE A 60 -10.79 -15.27 -13.77
CA ILE A 60 -10.08 -16.44 -14.29
C ILE A 60 -10.47 -16.78 -15.75
N GLY A 61 -11.49 -16.11 -16.28
CA GLY A 61 -12.00 -16.36 -17.64
C GLY A 61 -11.44 -15.41 -18.69
N VAL A 62 -10.78 -14.32 -18.29
CA VAL A 62 -10.24 -13.32 -19.22
C VAL A 62 -9.05 -13.85 -20.04
N GLU A 63 -8.92 -13.32 -21.25
CA GLU A 63 -7.80 -13.61 -22.13
C GLU A 63 -6.46 -13.29 -21.45
N GLY A 64 -5.46 -14.16 -21.64
CA GLY A 64 -4.20 -14.06 -20.90
C GLY A 64 -4.13 -14.92 -19.65
N LEU A 65 -5.27 -15.24 -19.03
CA LEU A 65 -5.35 -15.95 -17.74
C LEU A 65 -5.99 -17.33 -17.81
N THR A 66 -6.42 -17.79 -18.98
CA THR A 66 -7.06 -19.10 -19.14
C THR A 66 -6.05 -20.26 -19.20
N GLN A 67 -4.91 -20.06 -19.86
CA GLN A 67 -3.92 -21.12 -20.13
C GLN A 67 -2.47 -20.71 -19.86
N THR A 68 -1.66 -21.67 -19.40
CA THR A 68 -0.20 -21.56 -19.36
C THR A 68 0.42 -21.54 -20.76
N SER A 69 1.70 -21.17 -20.87
CA SER A 69 2.48 -21.30 -22.12
C SER A 69 2.55 -22.75 -22.63
N THR A 70 2.29 -23.74 -21.78
CA THR A 70 2.23 -25.18 -22.10
C THR A 70 0.83 -25.67 -22.52
N GLY A 71 -0.18 -24.79 -22.48
CA GLY A 71 -1.58 -25.12 -22.82
C GLY A 71 -2.38 -25.78 -21.69
N GLU A 72 -1.84 -25.81 -20.47
CA GLU A 72 -2.55 -26.29 -19.29
C GLU A 72 -3.47 -25.18 -18.74
N VAL A 73 -4.53 -25.56 -18.01
CA VAL A 73 -5.37 -24.59 -17.28
C VAL A 73 -4.49 -23.81 -16.31
N LYS A 74 -4.56 -22.48 -16.38
CA LYS A 74 -3.71 -21.58 -15.58
C LYS A 74 -4.04 -21.68 -14.10
N PHE A 75 -5.32 -21.51 -13.74
CA PHE A 75 -5.77 -21.49 -12.35
C PHE A 75 -6.11 -22.90 -11.88
N ILE A 76 -5.40 -23.35 -10.84
CA ILE A 76 -5.65 -24.67 -10.24
C ILE A 76 -6.62 -24.62 -9.06
N ASP A 77 -6.83 -23.44 -8.49
CA ASP A 77 -7.70 -23.24 -7.33
C ASP A 77 -8.03 -21.74 -7.17
N VAL A 78 -9.21 -21.45 -6.63
CA VAL A 78 -9.65 -20.09 -6.32
C VAL A 78 -10.46 -20.09 -5.02
N GLN A 79 -10.22 -19.14 -4.12
CA GLN A 79 -10.87 -19.07 -2.80
C GLN A 79 -11.26 -17.64 -2.45
N ASP A 80 -12.38 -17.46 -1.76
CA ASP A 80 -12.80 -16.18 -1.18
C ASP A 80 -12.74 -16.24 0.35
N PHE A 81 -11.87 -15.42 0.96
CA PHE A 81 -11.74 -15.28 2.41
C PHE A 81 -12.44 -14.02 2.96
N THR A 82 -13.16 -13.30 2.11
CA THR A 82 -13.84 -12.05 2.45
C THR A 82 -15.30 -12.24 2.81
N HIS A 83 -15.84 -13.42 2.49
CA HIS A 83 -17.26 -13.75 2.60
C HIS A 83 -18.16 -12.90 1.66
N GLN A 84 -17.59 -12.21 0.68
CA GLN A 84 -18.35 -11.39 -0.28
C GLN A 84 -19.20 -12.27 -1.20
N GLY A 85 -18.64 -13.41 -1.64
CA GLY A 85 -19.33 -14.36 -2.50
C GLY A 85 -20.15 -15.44 -1.78
N ASP A 86 -20.31 -15.36 -0.46
CA ASP A 86 -20.96 -16.43 0.31
C ASP A 86 -22.49 -16.44 0.11
N VAL A 87 -23.00 -17.62 -0.21
CA VAL A 87 -24.41 -17.97 -0.31
C VAL A 87 -24.72 -19.01 0.77
N GLN A 88 -25.58 -18.61 1.71
CA GLN A 88 -26.07 -19.51 2.75
C GLN A 88 -27.02 -20.54 2.16
N LEU A 89 -26.82 -21.81 2.53
CA LEU A 89 -27.66 -22.92 2.14
C LEU A 89 -28.64 -23.31 3.25
N PHE A 90 -29.87 -23.59 2.83
CA PHE A 90 -30.98 -24.08 3.65
C PHE A 90 -31.39 -25.46 3.15
N GLU A 91 -31.94 -26.32 4.00
CA GLU A 91 -32.52 -27.57 3.54
C GLU A 91 -33.73 -27.26 2.65
N ALA A 92 -33.87 -27.96 1.53
CA ALA A 92 -34.92 -27.69 0.55
C ALA A 92 -36.06 -28.71 0.68
N ASP A 93 -37.28 -28.19 0.77
CA ASP A 93 -38.50 -28.95 0.55
C ASP A 93 -38.66 -29.24 -0.95
N VAL A 94 -39.03 -30.49 -1.26
CA VAL A 94 -39.13 -30.98 -2.64
C VAL A 94 -40.56 -31.41 -2.95
N ASP A 95 -41.25 -30.60 -3.74
CA ASP A 95 -42.60 -30.87 -4.24
C ASP A 95 -42.57 -31.33 -5.71
N LYS A 96 -43.56 -32.14 -6.11
CA LYS A 96 -43.72 -32.59 -7.50
C LYS A 96 -45.11 -32.24 -8.03
N GLU A 97 -45.14 -31.39 -9.05
CA GLU A 97 -46.38 -30.93 -9.70
C GLU A 97 -46.24 -31.01 -11.22
N ASP A 98 -47.24 -31.56 -11.92
CA ASP A 98 -47.33 -31.56 -13.39
C ASP A 98 -46.04 -31.94 -14.16
N SER A 99 -45.30 -32.93 -13.66
CA SER A 99 -44.01 -33.42 -14.18
C SER A 99 -42.80 -32.49 -13.96
N LYS A 100 -42.95 -31.44 -13.16
CA LYS A 100 -41.88 -30.57 -12.67
C LYS A 100 -41.54 -30.90 -11.22
N THR A 101 -40.29 -30.67 -10.84
CA THR A 101 -39.87 -30.70 -9.43
C THR A 101 -39.72 -29.26 -8.95
N ILE A 102 -40.24 -28.93 -7.79
CA ILE A 102 -40.15 -27.60 -7.17
C ILE A 102 -39.29 -27.73 -5.92
N PHE A 103 -38.26 -26.88 -5.82
CA PHE A 103 -37.41 -26.77 -4.65
C PHE A 103 -37.69 -25.44 -3.97
N LYS A 104 -37.90 -25.45 -2.66
CA LYS A 104 -38.13 -24.23 -1.86
C LYS A 104 -37.54 -24.37 -0.47
N ASP A 105 -37.20 -23.26 0.18
CA ASP A 105 -36.86 -23.24 1.60
C ASP A 105 -38.12 -23.08 2.48
N ASP A 106 -37.98 -23.37 3.78
CA ASP A 106 -39.08 -23.30 4.77
C ASP A 106 -39.77 -21.92 4.82
N ASP A 107 -39.00 -20.85 4.62
CA ASP A 107 -39.49 -19.46 4.64
C ASP A 107 -40.06 -19.00 3.29
N GLU A 108 -40.06 -19.86 2.27
CA GLU A 108 -40.41 -19.58 0.87
C GLU A 108 -39.68 -18.34 0.30
N LYS A 109 -38.48 -18.03 0.82
CA LYS A 109 -37.63 -16.95 0.35
C LYS A 109 -37.03 -17.28 -1.01
N TYR A 110 -36.62 -18.53 -1.19
CA TYR A 110 -36.03 -19.04 -2.43
C TYR A 110 -36.89 -20.17 -2.97
N SER A 111 -37.18 -20.12 -4.27
CA SER A 111 -37.94 -21.14 -4.97
C SER A 111 -37.46 -21.25 -6.40
N VAL A 112 -37.27 -22.47 -6.88
CA VAL A 112 -36.83 -22.75 -8.25
C VAL A 112 -37.40 -24.07 -8.74
N ILE A 113 -37.64 -24.18 -10.05
CA ILE A 113 -38.18 -25.40 -10.65
C ILE A 113 -37.10 -26.19 -11.39
N ALA A 114 -37.36 -27.48 -11.59
CA ALA A 114 -36.71 -28.30 -12.59
C ALA A 114 -37.80 -28.91 -13.47
N SER A 115 -37.99 -28.37 -14.68
CA SER A 115 -39.02 -28.87 -15.61
C SER A 115 -38.67 -30.20 -16.26
N SER A 116 -37.39 -30.57 -16.25
CA SER A 116 -36.89 -31.88 -16.65
C SER A 116 -36.01 -32.50 -15.55
N SER A 117 -35.59 -33.77 -15.74
CA SER A 117 -34.73 -34.44 -14.76
C SER A 117 -33.34 -33.82 -14.76
N LEU A 118 -32.85 -33.42 -13.58
CA LEU A 118 -31.48 -32.96 -13.39
C LEU A 118 -30.47 -34.04 -13.82
N GLN A 119 -29.31 -33.60 -14.30
CA GLN A 119 -28.24 -34.50 -14.77
C GLN A 119 -27.77 -35.46 -13.67
N TYR A 120 -27.76 -34.99 -12.41
CA TYR A 120 -27.39 -35.77 -11.24
C TYR A 120 -28.56 -35.85 -10.26
N LEU A 121 -28.57 -36.90 -9.44
CA LEU A 121 -29.52 -37.10 -8.35
C LEU A 121 -28.74 -37.19 -7.02
N PRO A 122 -29.32 -36.73 -5.91
CA PRO A 122 -28.68 -36.81 -4.59
C PRO A 122 -28.53 -38.26 -4.15
N LYS A 123 -27.46 -38.54 -3.41
CA LYS A 123 -27.20 -39.89 -2.88
C LYS A 123 -28.15 -40.30 -1.74
N ASP A 124 -28.70 -39.33 -1.01
CA ASP A 124 -29.49 -39.52 0.22
C ASP A 124 -30.87 -38.85 0.18
N ASN A 125 -31.28 -38.30 -0.99
CA ASN A 125 -32.49 -37.48 -1.17
C ASN A 125 -32.49 -36.16 -0.39
N THR A 126 -31.34 -35.69 0.10
CA THR A 126 -31.22 -34.37 0.71
C THR A 126 -30.82 -33.34 -0.35
N TYR A 127 -31.56 -32.24 -0.38
CA TYR A 127 -31.26 -31.09 -1.22
C TYR A 127 -31.09 -29.86 -0.33
N PHE A 128 -30.22 -28.97 -0.76
CA PHE A 128 -30.09 -27.65 -0.19
C PHE A 128 -30.41 -26.58 -1.23
N ILE A 129 -30.91 -25.44 -0.80
CA ILE A 129 -31.26 -24.29 -1.64
C ILE A 129 -30.63 -23.01 -1.09
N GLY A 130 -30.25 -22.10 -1.98
CA GLY A 130 -29.74 -20.77 -1.65
C GLY A 130 -29.93 -19.81 -2.83
N GLY A 131 -29.69 -18.51 -2.61
CA GLY A 131 -29.81 -17.49 -3.64
C GLY A 131 -28.69 -16.46 -3.57
N PHE A 132 -28.18 -16.06 -4.74
CA PHE A 132 -27.22 -14.96 -4.89
C PHE A 132 -27.95 -13.72 -5.42
N ASP A 133 -27.96 -12.66 -4.63
CA ASP A 133 -28.65 -11.40 -4.91
C ASP A 133 -27.67 -10.38 -5.51
N GLU A 134 -28.05 -9.83 -6.67
CA GLU A 134 -27.30 -8.79 -7.40
C GLU A 134 -27.11 -7.50 -6.60
N ALA A 135 -28.11 -7.09 -5.82
CA ALA A 135 -28.09 -5.85 -5.05
C ALA A 135 -26.94 -5.83 -4.02
N ARG A 136 -26.42 -7.01 -3.65
CA ARG A 136 -25.25 -7.13 -2.77
C ARG A 136 -23.99 -6.51 -3.40
N LEU A 137 -23.92 -6.40 -4.72
CA LEU A 137 -22.81 -5.80 -5.46
C LEU A 137 -23.03 -4.30 -5.78
N MET A 138 -24.14 -3.68 -5.37
CA MET A 138 -24.48 -2.30 -5.75
C MET A 138 -23.42 -1.26 -5.32
N ASN A 139 -22.70 -1.55 -4.23
CA ASN A 139 -21.65 -0.68 -3.69
C ASN A 139 -20.24 -1.08 -4.18
N SER A 140 -20.14 -2.10 -5.04
CA SER A 140 -18.91 -2.45 -5.74
C SER A 140 -18.55 -1.37 -6.75
N ARG A 141 -17.24 -1.11 -6.89
CA ARG A 141 -16.74 -0.14 -7.89
C ARG A 141 -16.83 -0.65 -9.33
N SER A 142 -17.12 -1.94 -9.51
CA SER A 142 -17.22 -2.57 -10.83
C SER A 142 -18.38 -2.08 -11.68
N GLY A 143 -19.47 -1.64 -11.05
CA GLY A 143 -20.74 -1.47 -11.74
C GLY A 143 -21.35 -2.79 -12.25
N ALA A 144 -20.72 -3.94 -11.94
CA ALA A 144 -21.18 -5.28 -12.32
C ALA A 144 -22.29 -5.80 -11.38
N ALA A 145 -23.07 -4.91 -10.78
CA ALA A 145 -24.23 -5.30 -10.00
C ALA A 145 -25.30 -5.94 -10.89
N ASP A 146 -25.42 -5.46 -12.12
CA ASP A 146 -26.25 -6.02 -13.18
C ASP A 146 -25.46 -7.13 -13.92
N LEU A 147 -25.54 -8.37 -13.42
CA LEU A 147 -24.74 -9.50 -13.92
C LEU A 147 -25.29 -10.08 -15.23
N ASN A 148 -26.58 -9.89 -15.51
CA ASN A 148 -27.22 -10.31 -16.75
C ASN A 148 -27.38 -9.19 -17.79
N GLY A 149 -27.09 -7.93 -17.46
CA GLY A 149 -27.10 -6.80 -18.37
C GLY A 149 -28.49 -6.30 -18.77
N ASP A 150 -29.52 -6.56 -17.97
CA ASP A 150 -30.90 -6.17 -18.29
C ASP A 150 -31.30 -4.77 -17.78
N GLY A 151 -30.43 -4.16 -16.98
CA GLY A 151 -30.58 -2.82 -16.42
C GLY A 151 -31.30 -2.78 -15.06
N ASP A 152 -31.60 -3.92 -14.46
CA ASP A 152 -31.99 -4.05 -13.07
C ASP A 152 -30.86 -4.65 -12.20
N ILE A 153 -31.03 -4.58 -10.87
CA ILE A 153 -30.02 -5.05 -9.90
C ILE A 153 -30.67 -5.82 -8.74
N GLU A 154 -31.93 -6.22 -8.92
CA GLU A 154 -32.74 -6.84 -7.85
C GLU A 154 -32.91 -8.35 -8.08
N ASP A 155 -32.26 -8.88 -9.12
CA ASP A 155 -32.29 -10.29 -9.47
C ASP A 155 -31.67 -11.18 -8.39
N VAL A 156 -32.29 -12.35 -8.23
CA VAL A 156 -31.84 -13.38 -7.29
C VAL A 156 -31.65 -14.68 -8.06
N TYR A 157 -30.40 -15.09 -8.22
CA TYR A 157 -30.04 -16.34 -8.86
C TYR A 157 -30.09 -17.50 -7.86
N VAL A 158 -31.11 -18.34 -7.99
CA VAL A 158 -31.37 -19.45 -7.07
C VAL A 158 -30.56 -20.68 -7.49
N MET A 159 -30.06 -21.43 -6.49
CA MET A 159 -29.31 -22.66 -6.71
C MET A 159 -29.82 -23.81 -5.86
N VAL A 160 -29.72 -25.03 -6.40
CA VAL A 160 -29.95 -26.29 -5.69
C VAL A 160 -28.65 -27.08 -5.60
N VAL A 161 -28.29 -27.45 -4.38
CA VAL A 161 -27.01 -28.06 -4.02
C VAL A 161 -27.25 -29.42 -3.39
N PHE A 162 -26.52 -30.44 -3.82
CA PHE A 162 -26.59 -31.77 -3.21
C PHE A 162 -25.33 -32.58 -3.47
N GLU A 163 -25.10 -33.60 -2.63
CA GLU A 163 -24.04 -34.57 -2.84
C GLU A 163 -24.55 -35.73 -3.70
N THR A 164 -23.82 -36.07 -4.75
CA THR A 164 -24.13 -37.20 -5.63
C THR A 164 -23.02 -38.25 -5.56
N THR A 165 -23.29 -39.44 -6.09
CA THR A 165 -22.30 -40.52 -6.21
C THR A 165 -22.32 -41.06 -7.64
N GLU A 166 -21.19 -40.96 -8.33
CA GLU A 166 -20.98 -41.55 -9.65
C GLU A 166 -19.85 -42.59 -9.57
N GLY A 167 -20.17 -43.86 -9.79
CA GLY A 167 -19.23 -44.95 -9.60
C GLY A 167 -18.80 -45.10 -8.12
N THR A 168 -17.54 -44.82 -7.83
CA THR A 168 -16.96 -44.88 -6.46
C THR A 168 -16.69 -43.51 -5.86
N GLU A 169 -16.94 -42.43 -6.60
CA GLU A 169 -16.64 -41.06 -6.16
C GLU A 169 -17.94 -40.37 -5.75
N SER A 170 -17.90 -39.71 -4.58
CA SER A 170 -18.95 -38.78 -4.15
C SER A 170 -18.44 -37.36 -4.27
N PHE A 171 -19.28 -36.46 -4.79
CA PHE A 171 -18.95 -35.06 -4.99
C PHE A 171 -20.20 -34.19 -4.89
N TRP A 172 -19.99 -32.91 -4.60
CA TRP A 172 -21.07 -31.93 -4.53
C TRP A 172 -21.35 -31.33 -5.91
N VAL A 173 -22.64 -31.17 -6.19
CA VAL A 173 -23.16 -30.57 -7.41
C VAL A 173 -23.98 -29.34 -7.05
N VAL A 174 -23.80 -28.27 -7.81
CA VAL A 174 -24.60 -27.04 -7.74
C VAL A 174 -25.30 -26.85 -9.08
N ASN A 175 -26.64 -26.90 -9.09
CA ASN A 175 -27.44 -26.48 -10.24
C ASN A 175 -27.89 -25.06 -9.95
N LEU A 176 -27.39 -24.10 -10.72
CA LEU A 176 -27.61 -22.67 -10.54
C LEU A 176 -28.39 -22.16 -11.74
N ASP A 177 -29.44 -21.38 -11.50
CA ASP A 177 -30.23 -20.73 -12.55
C ASP A 177 -29.38 -19.63 -13.19
N LEU A 178 -28.61 -19.99 -14.22
CA LEU A 178 -27.62 -19.06 -14.82
C LEU A 178 -28.26 -18.07 -15.77
N ASN A 179 -29.48 -18.35 -16.24
CA ASN A 179 -30.19 -17.54 -17.22
C ASN A 179 -31.36 -16.74 -16.61
N GLY A 180 -31.62 -16.90 -15.31
CA GLY A 180 -32.62 -16.15 -14.54
C GLY A 180 -34.07 -16.51 -14.90
N ASN A 181 -34.31 -17.67 -15.53
CA ASN A 181 -35.66 -18.05 -16.00
C ASN A 181 -36.50 -18.78 -14.94
N GLY A 182 -35.92 -19.06 -13.76
CA GLY A 182 -36.54 -19.79 -12.65
C GLY A 182 -36.50 -21.32 -12.79
N ASP A 183 -35.76 -21.87 -13.75
CA ASP A 183 -35.66 -23.30 -14.06
C ASP A 183 -34.20 -23.75 -14.17
N ILE A 184 -33.75 -24.60 -13.26
CA ILE A 184 -32.37 -25.09 -13.21
C ILE A 184 -32.11 -26.31 -14.10
N SER A 185 -33.12 -26.82 -14.81
CA SER A 185 -32.99 -28.10 -15.52
C SER A 185 -32.36 -28.00 -16.91
N ASP A 186 -32.25 -26.80 -17.49
CA ASP A 186 -31.52 -26.53 -18.73
C ASP A 186 -30.10 -25.98 -18.51
N ASP A 187 -29.73 -25.70 -17.25
CA ASP A 187 -28.40 -25.22 -16.88
C ASP A 187 -27.38 -26.35 -16.66
N LYS A 188 -26.11 -26.05 -16.95
CA LYS A 188 -25.01 -26.98 -16.72
C LYS A 188 -24.73 -27.07 -15.21
N PRO A 189 -24.73 -28.28 -14.61
CA PRO A 189 -24.33 -28.44 -13.21
C PRO A 189 -22.87 -28.04 -13.00
N LEU A 190 -22.62 -27.30 -11.92
CA LEU A 190 -21.30 -26.85 -11.48
C LEU A 190 -20.78 -27.73 -10.35
N ARG A 191 -19.45 -27.76 -10.22
CA ARG A 191 -18.72 -28.45 -9.15
C ARG A 191 -17.74 -27.50 -8.49
N ASN A 192 -17.20 -27.92 -7.34
CA ASN A 192 -16.13 -27.19 -6.68
C ASN A 192 -14.95 -26.96 -7.65
N TYR A 193 -14.50 -25.71 -7.78
CA TYR A 193 -13.49 -25.29 -8.74
C TYR A 193 -12.19 -26.09 -8.56
N LYS A 194 -11.78 -26.35 -7.32
CA LYS A 194 -10.57 -27.11 -7.04
C LYS A 194 -10.58 -28.54 -7.61
N GLU A 195 -11.77 -29.12 -7.77
CA GLU A 195 -11.93 -30.48 -8.30
C GLU A 195 -12.01 -30.52 -9.83
N LYS A 196 -12.76 -29.57 -10.42
CA LYS A 196 -13.13 -29.64 -11.84
C LYS A 196 -12.64 -28.49 -12.71
N GLN A 197 -12.21 -27.39 -12.08
CA GLN A 197 -11.80 -26.14 -12.72
C GLN A 197 -12.92 -25.54 -13.59
N ASP A 198 -14.17 -25.76 -13.18
CA ASP A 198 -15.34 -25.18 -13.85
C ASP A 198 -15.42 -23.68 -13.53
N ALA A 199 -15.12 -22.84 -14.52
CA ALA A 199 -15.45 -21.43 -14.50
C ALA A 199 -16.85 -21.21 -15.11
N PHE A 200 -17.60 -20.24 -14.58
CA PHE A 200 -18.94 -19.90 -15.07
C PHE A 200 -19.16 -18.40 -15.09
N ALA A 201 -20.19 -17.97 -15.82
CA ALA A 201 -20.71 -16.61 -15.79
C ALA A 201 -22.22 -16.66 -15.95
N PHE A 202 -22.92 -15.63 -15.48
CA PHE A 202 -24.35 -15.46 -15.73
C PHE A 202 -24.60 -15.16 -17.20
N ASN A 203 -25.78 -15.53 -17.70
CA ASN A 203 -26.14 -15.30 -19.08
C ASN A 203 -26.19 -13.80 -19.37
N TYR A 204 -25.34 -13.34 -20.28
CA TYR A 204 -25.18 -11.93 -20.61
C TYR A 204 -25.46 -11.71 -22.11
N PRO A 205 -26.33 -10.76 -22.51
CA PRO A 205 -26.65 -10.49 -23.91
C PRO A 205 -25.47 -10.01 -24.77
N GLY A 206 -24.43 -9.46 -24.15
CA GLY A 206 -23.22 -8.98 -24.83
C GLY A 206 -22.24 -10.09 -25.22
N ASP A 207 -21.17 -9.71 -25.92
CA ASP A 207 -20.17 -10.67 -26.42
C ASP A 207 -19.35 -11.32 -25.30
N LEU A 208 -19.14 -10.60 -24.19
CA LEU A 208 -18.36 -11.07 -23.04
C LEU A 208 -19.10 -10.76 -21.74
N PRO A 209 -19.19 -11.72 -20.80
CA PRO A 209 -19.76 -11.46 -19.49
C PRO A 209 -18.87 -10.49 -18.70
N PRO A 210 -19.44 -9.65 -17.82
CA PRO A 210 -18.66 -8.69 -17.02
C PRO A 210 -17.67 -9.41 -16.09
N LEU A 211 -18.09 -10.53 -15.49
CA LEU A 211 -17.31 -11.31 -14.53
C LEU A 211 -17.36 -12.79 -14.86
N THR A 212 -16.19 -13.44 -14.85
CA THR A 212 -16.12 -14.91 -14.75
C THR A 212 -15.85 -15.32 -13.30
N MET A 213 -16.60 -16.30 -12.82
CA MET A 213 -16.58 -16.76 -11.44
C MET A 213 -16.08 -18.20 -11.31
N GLY A 214 -15.53 -18.52 -10.15
CA GLY A 214 -15.30 -19.89 -9.68
C GLY A 214 -16.15 -20.19 -8.45
N LEU A 215 -16.46 -21.47 -8.21
CA LEU A 215 -17.36 -21.89 -7.15
C LEU A 215 -16.65 -22.78 -6.12
N ASN A 216 -16.86 -22.52 -4.83
CA ASN A 216 -16.42 -23.39 -3.73
C ASN A 216 -17.63 -23.91 -2.95
N VAL A 217 -17.69 -25.21 -2.71
CA VAL A 217 -18.74 -25.81 -1.87
C VAL A 217 -18.15 -26.13 -0.49
N LEU A 218 -18.72 -25.52 0.55
CA LEU A 218 -18.33 -25.67 1.95
C LEU A 218 -19.49 -26.33 2.74
N PRO A 219 -19.64 -27.66 2.61
CA PRO A 219 -20.84 -28.35 3.11
C PRO A 219 -20.95 -28.35 4.64
N GLU A 220 -19.81 -28.37 5.36
CA GLU A 220 -19.79 -28.30 6.82
C GLU A 220 -20.33 -26.96 7.34
N GLU A 221 -20.12 -25.89 6.58
CA GLU A 221 -20.59 -24.53 6.88
C GLU A 221 -21.97 -24.24 6.26
N LYS A 222 -22.49 -25.16 5.43
CA LYS A 222 -23.68 -24.97 4.59
C LYS A 222 -23.57 -23.70 3.73
N ILE A 223 -22.43 -23.52 3.07
CA ILE A 223 -22.16 -22.35 2.22
C ILE A 223 -21.73 -22.81 0.81
N VAL A 224 -22.18 -22.09 -0.20
CA VAL A 224 -21.51 -22.01 -1.50
C VAL A 224 -20.84 -20.65 -1.59
N SER A 225 -19.57 -20.59 -1.91
CA SER A 225 -18.80 -19.34 -1.99
C SER A 225 -18.33 -19.08 -3.42
N PHE A 226 -18.74 -17.94 -3.98
CA PHE A 226 -18.33 -17.48 -5.30
C PHE A 226 -17.03 -16.68 -5.22
N HIS A 227 -16.06 -17.05 -6.05
CA HIS A 227 -14.84 -16.28 -6.24
C HIS A 227 -14.92 -15.48 -7.54
N PHE A 228 -14.72 -14.17 -7.46
CA PHE A 228 -14.73 -13.24 -8.58
C PHE A 228 -13.91 -11.97 -8.29
N ASP A 229 -13.54 -11.22 -9.33
CA ASP A 229 -12.85 -9.92 -9.22
C ASP A 229 -13.69 -8.75 -9.70
N ASP A 230 -14.50 -8.21 -8.79
CA ASP A 230 -15.21 -6.95 -8.96
C ASP A 230 -14.36 -5.72 -8.52
N GLY A 231 -13.04 -5.91 -8.36
CA GLY A 231 -12.08 -4.86 -8.01
C GLY A 231 -11.05 -4.54 -9.11
N SER A 232 -10.88 -5.41 -10.11
CA SER A 232 -9.91 -5.38 -11.23
C SER A 232 -8.43 -5.50 -10.87
N HIS A 233 -8.07 -5.16 -9.64
CA HIS A 233 -6.69 -5.07 -9.19
C HIS A 233 -5.98 -6.44 -9.20
N GLY A 234 -6.59 -7.47 -8.62
CA GLY A 234 -5.99 -8.79 -8.58
C GLY A 234 -5.84 -9.44 -9.96
N THR A 235 -6.77 -9.21 -10.88
CA THR A 235 -6.64 -9.64 -12.29
C THR A 235 -5.43 -9.00 -12.98
N HIS A 236 -5.23 -7.69 -12.78
CA HIS A 236 -4.07 -6.96 -13.30
C HIS A 236 -2.76 -7.52 -12.76
N VAL A 237 -2.71 -7.73 -11.44
CA VAL A 237 -1.59 -8.34 -10.71
C VAL A 237 -1.25 -9.74 -11.24
N ALA A 238 -2.25 -10.60 -11.43
CA ALA A 238 -2.07 -11.95 -11.98
C ALA A 238 -1.50 -11.91 -13.41
N GLY A 239 -2.00 -11.01 -14.26
CA GLY A 239 -1.50 -10.82 -15.61
C GLY A 239 -0.03 -10.41 -15.67
N ILE A 240 0.43 -9.52 -14.76
CA ILE A 240 1.86 -9.15 -14.67
C ILE A 240 2.69 -10.36 -14.27
N ALA A 241 2.27 -11.09 -13.22
CA ALA A 241 3.05 -12.20 -12.69
C ALA A 241 3.26 -13.31 -13.73
N GLY A 242 2.23 -13.64 -14.52
CA GLY A 242 2.33 -14.75 -15.47
C GLY A 242 1.19 -14.86 -16.47
N GLY A 243 0.60 -13.76 -16.92
CA GLY A 243 -0.31 -13.76 -18.07
C GLY A 243 0.37 -14.36 -19.32
N ASN A 244 -0.40 -15.00 -20.19
CA ASN A 244 0.08 -15.69 -21.38
C ASN A 244 -0.78 -15.32 -22.58
N LYS A 245 -0.19 -14.63 -23.56
CA LYS A 245 -0.88 -14.10 -24.75
C LYS A 245 -2.07 -13.20 -24.41
N ILE A 246 -1.82 -12.21 -23.55
CA ILE A 246 -2.81 -11.21 -23.15
C ILE A 246 -3.36 -10.51 -24.40
N GLY A 247 -4.68 -10.49 -24.56
CA GLY A 247 -5.37 -9.94 -25.74
C GLY A 247 -5.14 -10.73 -27.03
N GLY A 248 -4.77 -12.01 -26.94
CA GLY A 248 -4.54 -12.89 -28.09
C GLY A 248 -3.28 -12.59 -28.92
N ILE A 249 -2.42 -11.68 -28.45
CA ILE A 249 -1.15 -11.30 -29.10
C ILE A 249 0.05 -11.84 -28.31
N GLU A 250 1.28 -11.75 -28.85
CA GLU A 250 2.51 -12.15 -28.15
C GLU A 250 2.91 -11.12 -27.07
N PHE A 251 2.00 -10.89 -26.11
CA PHE A 251 2.16 -10.07 -24.93
C PHE A 251 2.00 -10.95 -23.69
N ASN A 252 3.05 -11.09 -22.88
CA ASN A 252 3.11 -12.01 -21.76
C ASN A 252 3.46 -11.29 -20.45
N GLY A 253 2.98 -11.84 -19.34
CA GLY A 253 3.53 -11.56 -18.02
C GLY A 253 4.95 -12.12 -17.88
N ILE A 254 5.50 -12.01 -16.68
CA ILE A 254 6.90 -12.41 -16.43
C ILE A 254 7.10 -13.92 -16.52
N ALA A 255 6.20 -14.72 -15.93
CA ALA A 255 6.28 -16.18 -15.89
C ALA A 255 5.04 -16.86 -16.53
N PRO A 256 4.89 -16.82 -17.87
CA PRO A 256 3.69 -17.33 -18.56
C PRO A 256 3.46 -18.84 -18.40
N GLY A 257 4.49 -19.61 -18.05
CA GLY A 257 4.41 -21.06 -17.80
C GLY A 257 3.97 -21.44 -16.37
N ALA A 258 3.87 -20.48 -15.45
CA ALA A 258 3.45 -20.75 -14.08
C ALA A 258 1.96 -21.10 -13.98
N LYS A 259 1.63 -22.05 -13.10
CA LYS A 259 0.25 -22.25 -12.63
C LYS A 259 -0.08 -21.21 -11.57
N MET A 260 -1.36 -20.94 -11.37
CA MET A 260 -1.82 -19.89 -10.46
C MET A 260 -2.93 -20.35 -9.53
N MET A 261 -3.05 -19.64 -8.42
CA MET A 261 -4.19 -19.71 -7.53
C MET A 261 -4.62 -18.30 -7.17
N SER A 262 -5.93 -18.08 -7.02
CA SER A 262 -6.47 -16.78 -6.61
C SER A 262 -7.08 -16.86 -5.22
N MET A 263 -6.65 -15.98 -4.32
CA MET A 263 -7.11 -15.90 -2.94
C MET A 263 -7.64 -14.48 -2.73
N LYS A 264 -8.96 -14.32 -2.79
CA LYS A 264 -9.61 -13.04 -2.51
C LYS A 264 -9.55 -12.77 -1.01
N LEU A 265 -8.95 -11.64 -0.64
CA LEU A 265 -8.85 -11.16 0.75
C LEU A 265 -9.39 -9.75 0.94
N GLY A 266 -9.62 -9.03 -0.15
CA GLY A 266 -10.20 -7.69 -0.16
C GLY A 266 -11.68 -7.70 -0.53
N ASN A 267 -12.53 -7.11 0.31
CA ASN A 267 -13.96 -6.99 0.03
C ASN A 267 -14.22 -5.69 -0.75
N ASN A 268 -14.61 -5.82 -2.01
CA ASN A 268 -14.71 -4.69 -2.94
C ASN A 268 -15.94 -3.79 -2.70
N LEU A 269 -16.79 -4.12 -1.71
CA LEU A 269 -17.82 -3.22 -1.18
C LEU A 269 -17.23 -2.13 -0.28
N TYR A 270 -15.98 -2.29 0.16
CA TYR A 270 -15.27 -1.33 1.00
C TYR A 270 -14.22 -0.55 0.20
N SER A 271 -13.81 0.61 0.73
CA SER A 271 -12.87 1.48 0.04
C SER A 271 -11.59 0.74 -0.32
N GLY A 272 -11.21 0.76 -1.61
CA GLY A 272 -9.99 0.14 -2.11
C GLY A 272 -9.97 -1.40 -2.04
N GLY A 273 -11.11 -2.06 -1.80
CA GLY A 273 -11.14 -3.50 -1.57
C GLY A 273 -10.59 -3.88 -0.20
N ALA A 274 -10.91 -3.11 0.85
CA ALA A 274 -10.33 -3.29 2.18
C ALA A 274 -10.43 -4.74 2.70
N THR A 275 -9.39 -5.17 3.41
CA THR A 275 -9.36 -6.52 4.00
C THR A 275 -10.38 -6.64 5.13
N VAL A 276 -10.91 -7.84 5.36
CA VAL A 276 -11.76 -8.14 6.52
C VAL A 276 -11.01 -8.96 7.56
N THR A 277 -11.54 -8.98 8.79
CA THR A 277 -10.94 -9.71 9.91
C THR A 277 -10.54 -11.15 9.54
N GLU A 278 -9.27 -11.47 9.77
CA GLU A 278 -8.56 -12.71 9.45
C GLU A 278 -8.44 -13.11 7.97
N SER A 279 -9.03 -12.41 7.01
CA SER A 279 -8.98 -12.77 5.58
C SER A 279 -7.54 -12.97 5.08
N MET A 280 -6.66 -12.00 5.35
CA MET A 280 -5.24 -12.06 4.99
C MET A 280 -4.54 -13.26 5.62
N LYS A 281 -4.74 -13.49 6.93
CA LYS A 281 -4.12 -14.59 7.68
C LYS A 281 -4.60 -15.96 7.18
N LYS A 282 -5.90 -16.13 6.95
CA LYS A 282 -6.50 -17.37 6.43
C LYS A 282 -5.94 -17.70 5.04
N ALA A 283 -5.77 -16.70 4.17
CA ALA A 283 -5.16 -16.88 2.85
C ALA A 283 -3.71 -17.38 2.94
N TYR A 284 -2.89 -16.82 3.84
CA TYR A 284 -1.53 -17.31 4.08
C TYR A 284 -1.50 -18.74 4.62
N LEU A 285 -2.38 -19.08 5.55
CA LEU A 285 -2.49 -20.45 6.08
C LEU A 285 -2.91 -21.44 5.00
N TYR A 286 -3.81 -21.04 4.10
CA TYR A 286 -4.20 -21.86 2.95
C TYR A 286 -3.03 -22.07 1.99
N ALA A 287 -2.31 -20.99 1.63
CA ALA A 287 -1.13 -21.08 0.79
C ALA A 287 -0.02 -21.96 1.41
N ASP A 288 0.20 -21.86 2.73
CA ASP A 288 1.13 -22.71 3.46
C ASP A 288 0.73 -24.18 3.41
N LYS A 289 -0.54 -24.50 3.66
CA LYS A 289 -1.09 -25.85 3.52
C LYS A 289 -0.81 -26.41 2.13
N ILE A 290 -1.13 -25.66 1.06
CA ILE A 290 -0.91 -26.11 -0.32
C ILE A 290 0.59 -26.35 -0.58
N SER A 291 1.46 -25.45 -0.12
CA SER A 291 2.92 -25.59 -0.29
C SER A 291 3.49 -26.86 0.37
N LYS A 292 2.85 -27.35 1.44
CA LYS A 292 3.23 -28.58 2.15
C LYS A 292 2.67 -29.83 1.47
N GLU A 293 1.51 -29.74 0.84
CA GLU A 293 0.85 -30.83 0.12
C GLU A 293 1.49 -31.09 -1.26
N THR A 294 2.13 -30.09 -1.86
CA THR A 294 2.80 -30.20 -3.16
C THR A 294 4.33 -30.20 -3.04
N ASN A 295 5.00 -30.79 -4.04
CA ASN A 295 6.46 -30.66 -4.20
C ASN A 295 6.85 -29.47 -5.12
N THR A 296 5.86 -28.69 -5.53
CA THR A 296 6.01 -27.55 -6.43
C THR A 296 6.32 -26.28 -5.62
N PRO A 297 7.32 -25.45 -5.99
CA PRO A 297 7.53 -24.17 -5.33
C PRO A 297 6.29 -23.26 -5.43
N CYS A 298 5.81 -22.77 -4.29
CA CYS A 298 4.67 -21.87 -4.19
C CYS A 298 5.13 -20.45 -3.85
N ILE A 299 4.92 -19.51 -4.77
CA ILE A 299 5.26 -18.09 -4.61
C ILE A 299 3.98 -17.32 -4.30
N ILE A 300 3.88 -16.77 -3.10
CA ILE A 300 2.79 -15.91 -2.68
C ILE A 300 3.11 -14.48 -3.14
N ASN A 301 2.21 -13.88 -3.89
CA ASN A 301 2.21 -12.43 -4.14
C ASN A 301 1.06 -11.80 -3.36
N MET A 302 1.35 -10.80 -2.53
CA MET A 302 0.33 -10.00 -1.88
C MET A 302 0.59 -8.52 -2.11
N SER A 303 -0.33 -7.88 -2.80
CA SER A 303 -0.26 -6.46 -3.17
C SER A 303 -1.18 -5.60 -2.30
N PHE A 304 -1.25 -5.93 -1.00
CA PHE A 304 -2.12 -5.32 0.01
C PHE A 304 -1.33 -4.90 1.24
N GLY A 305 -1.78 -3.84 1.90
CA GLY A 305 -1.21 -3.33 3.13
C GLY A 305 -1.65 -1.89 3.44
N ILE A 306 -1.40 -1.46 4.66
CA ILE A 306 -1.58 -0.09 5.14
C ILE A 306 -0.23 0.44 5.66
N GLY A 307 -0.17 1.72 6.03
CA GLY A 307 1.02 2.28 6.68
C GLY A 307 1.37 1.55 7.97
N SER A 308 2.63 1.64 8.41
CA SER A 308 3.08 0.98 9.64
C SER A 308 3.39 2.01 10.72
N GLU A 309 2.75 1.87 11.89
CA GLU A 309 3.00 2.73 13.06
C GLU A 309 4.11 2.20 13.95
N LEU A 310 4.28 0.88 13.98
CA LEU A 310 5.28 0.13 14.75
C LEU A 310 5.90 -0.93 13.83
N GLU A 311 6.85 -0.51 13.00
CA GLU A 311 7.51 -1.40 12.03
C GLU A 311 8.08 -2.65 12.73
N THR A 312 7.84 -3.82 12.12
CA THR A 312 8.19 -5.18 12.56
C THR A 312 7.43 -5.73 13.77
N LEU A 313 6.49 -4.98 14.31
CA LEU A 313 5.76 -5.34 15.53
C LEU A 313 4.26 -5.45 15.32
N ALA A 314 3.75 -5.27 14.10
CA ALA A 314 2.36 -5.51 13.79
C ALA A 314 2.04 -7.01 13.86
N ASP A 315 0.80 -7.34 14.25
CA ASP A 315 0.40 -8.73 14.47
C ASP A 315 0.57 -9.60 13.22
N MET A 316 0.27 -9.06 12.03
CA MET A 316 0.50 -9.79 10.77
C MET A 316 1.99 -10.02 10.46
N GLU A 317 2.88 -9.10 10.86
CA GLU A 317 4.32 -9.25 10.64
C GLU A 317 4.88 -10.37 11.53
N LEU A 318 4.47 -10.36 12.80
CA LEU A 318 4.81 -11.42 13.77
C LEU A 318 4.23 -12.78 13.35
N PHE A 319 3.02 -12.80 12.78
CA PHE A 319 2.43 -13.99 12.20
C PHE A 319 3.27 -14.53 11.03
N LEU A 320 3.66 -13.67 10.07
CA LEU A 320 4.47 -14.09 8.93
C LEU A 320 5.86 -14.58 9.35
N ASP A 321 6.48 -13.95 10.34
CA ASP A 321 7.76 -14.40 10.90
C ASP A 321 7.66 -15.82 11.47
N ASN A 322 6.58 -16.12 12.20
CA ASN A 322 6.34 -17.46 12.72
C ASN A 322 6.04 -18.46 11.60
N LEU A 323 5.23 -18.07 10.61
CA LEU A 323 4.86 -18.93 9.48
C LEU A 323 6.08 -19.35 8.66
N VAL A 324 6.96 -18.40 8.29
CA VAL A 324 8.19 -18.68 7.52
C VAL A 324 9.21 -19.44 8.35
N LYS A 325 9.25 -19.23 9.67
CA LYS A 325 10.10 -20.03 10.56
C LYS A 325 9.67 -21.51 10.58
N GLU A 326 8.37 -21.79 10.55
CA GLU A 326 7.83 -23.16 10.48
C GLU A 326 7.95 -23.77 9.07
N ASN A 327 7.85 -22.95 8.04
CA ASN A 327 8.03 -23.35 6.64
C ASN A 327 8.99 -22.40 5.89
N PRO A 328 10.30 -22.69 5.90
CA PRO A 328 11.31 -21.84 5.26
C PRO A 328 11.29 -21.89 3.73
N TYR A 329 10.36 -22.64 3.14
CA TYR A 329 10.19 -22.80 1.68
C TYR A 329 8.97 -22.04 1.16
N LEU A 330 8.36 -21.17 1.98
CA LEU A 330 7.38 -20.18 1.53
C LEU A 330 8.08 -18.96 0.96
N TYR A 331 7.83 -18.67 -0.32
CA TYR A 331 8.27 -17.46 -0.98
C TYR A 331 7.11 -16.46 -0.96
N ILE A 332 7.35 -15.24 -0.49
CA ILE A 332 6.37 -14.20 -0.22
C ILE A 332 6.93 -12.90 -0.82
N SER A 333 6.27 -12.41 -1.86
CA SER A 333 6.53 -11.13 -2.52
C SER A 333 5.46 -10.13 -2.11
N LEU A 334 5.88 -9.00 -1.53
CA LEU A 334 5.04 -7.95 -1.02
C LEU A 334 5.32 -6.63 -1.72
N SER A 335 4.27 -5.81 -1.87
CA SER A 335 4.43 -4.39 -2.21
C SER A 335 5.09 -3.65 -1.03
N ALA A 336 5.95 -2.67 -1.32
CA ALA A 336 6.57 -1.86 -0.26
C ALA A 336 5.62 -0.85 0.40
N GLY A 337 4.54 -0.48 -0.29
CA GLY A 337 3.63 0.60 0.10
C GLY A 337 3.71 1.80 -0.84
N ASN A 338 2.66 2.63 -0.84
CA ASN A 338 2.52 3.82 -1.69
C ASN A 338 2.50 5.14 -0.86
N GLU A 339 3.05 5.09 0.35
CA GLU A 339 3.04 6.17 1.36
C GLU A 339 4.25 7.10 1.25
N GLY A 340 5.15 6.86 0.28
CA GLY A 340 6.28 7.74 -0.02
C GLY A 340 5.84 9.12 -0.56
N PRO A 341 6.78 10.06 -0.83
CA PRO A 341 8.23 9.85 -0.87
C PRO A 341 9.02 9.91 0.44
N GLY A 342 8.35 10.12 1.57
CA GLY A 342 8.96 10.19 2.90
C GLY A 342 9.75 8.93 3.26
N ILE A 343 10.73 9.08 4.15
CA ILE A 343 11.35 7.92 4.84
C ILE A 343 10.47 7.47 6.02
N SER A 344 10.69 6.24 6.51
CA SER A 344 9.83 5.59 7.52
C SER A 344 8.39 5.40 7.00
N SER A 345 8.26 4.88 5.78
CA SER A 345 6.96 4.78 5.11
C SER A 345 6.63 3.37 4.61
N ILE A 346 7.45 2.36 4.91
CA ILE A 346 7.18 0.97 4.49
C ILE A 346 5.90 0.48 5.17
N GLY A 347 4.96 0.00 4.36
CA GLY A 347 3.68 -0.48 4.86
C GLY A 347 3.79 -1.84 5.54
N LEU A 348 2.87 -2.13 6.46
CA LEU A 348 2.71 -3.48 6.99
C LEU A 348 1.99 -4.37 5.96
N PRO A 349 2.33 -5.66 5.84
CA PRO A 349 3.35 -6.38 6.61
C PRO A 349 4.75 -6.37 5.96
N SER A 350 5.01 -5.49 4.99
CA SER A 350 6.24 -5.44 4.18
C SER A 350 7.51 -5.11 4.97
N THR A 351 7.36 -4.63 6.20
CA THR A 351 8.51 -4.30 7.07
C THR A 351 9.23 -5.57 7.59
N THR A 352 8.56 -6.73 7.60
CA THR A 352 9.16 -8.00 8.05
C THR A 352 10.38 -8.41 7.22
N SER A 353 11.40 -8.98 7.89
CA SER A 353 12.54 -9.61 7.23
C SER A 353 12.21 -10.96 6.58
N SER A 354 11.08 -11.59 6.94
CA SER A 354 10.68 -12.91 6.46
C SER A 354 10.10 -12.90 5.05
N ALA A 355 9.63 -11.74 4.58
CA ALA A 355 9.08 -11.55 3.24
C ALA A 355 9.97 -10.64 2.37
N PHE A 356 9.76 -10.68 1.07
CA PHE A 356 10.48 -9.89 0.08
C PHE A 356 9.68 -8.65 -0.33
N SER A 357 10.21 -7.47 -0.08
CA SER A 357 9.54 -6.18 -0.34
C SER A 357 10.02 -5.56 -1.64
N SER A 358 9.08 -5.19 -2.51
CA SER A 358 9.36 -4.59 -3.82
C SER A 358 8.94 -3.11 -3.87
N GLY A 359 9.91 -2.22 -4.06
CA GLY A 359 9.68 -0.83 -4.44
C GLY A 359 9.33 -0.70 -5.93
N ALA A 360 8.69 0.41 -6.33
CA ALA A 360 8.19 0.62 -7.68
C ALA A 360 9.07 1.56 -8.50
N ILE A 361 9.46 1.13 -9.70
CA ILE A 361 10.09 1.99 -10.71
C ILE A 361 9.13 2.31 -11.86
N MET A 362 9.32 3.48 -12.47
CA MET A 362 8.82 3.81 -13.80
C MET A 362 9.97 3.60 -14.80
N PRO A 363 9.93 2.54 -15.62
CA PRO A 363 10.88 2.33 -16.71
C PRO A 363 10.73 3.37 -17.83
N GLN A 364 11.81 3.67 -18.55
CA GLN A 364 11.81 4.66 -19.64
C GLN A 364 10.88 4.31 -20.80
N ASP A 365 10.84 3.04 -21.19
CA ASP A 365 10.01 2.53 -22.28
C ASP A 365 8.52 2.64 -21.93
N VAL A 366 8.15 2.20 -20.73
CA VAL A 366 6.79 2.32 -20.18
C VAL A 366 6.37 3.79 -20.03
N ALA A 367 7.25 4.64 -19.52
CA ALA A 367 6.98 6.08 -19.38
C ALA A 367 6.63 6.73 -20.73
N ARG A 368 7.39 6.38 -21.77
CA ARG A 368 7.19 6.88 -23.13
C ARG A 368 5.90 6.34 -23.73
N ASP A 369 5.69 5.04 -23.69
CA ASP A 369 4.65 4.37 -24.48
C ASP A 369 3.28 4.38 -23.79
N LEU A 370 3.22 4.38 -22.46
CA LEU A 370 1.96 4.42 -21.71
C LEU A 370 1.56 5.81 -21.23
N TYR A 371 2.53 6.68 -20.94
CA TYR A 371 2.30 7.97 -20.28
C TYR A 371 2.77 9.19 -21.10
N GLY A 372 3.40 8.98 -22.27
CA GLY A 372 3.93 10.08 -23.09
C GLY A 372 5.04 10.89 -22.41
N ALA A 373 5.66 10.34 -21.37
CA ALA A 373 6.73 10.99 -20.62
C ALA A 373 8.09 10.70 -21.25
N THR A 374 8.92 11.73 -21.39
CA THR A 374 10.27 11.62 -21.95
C THR A 374 11.31 11.71 -20.85
N ILE A 375 11.45 10.63 -20.08
CA ILE A 375 12.47 10.49 -19.04
C ILE A 375 13.77 9.92 -19.62
N ASN A 376 14.91 10.42 -19.14
CA ASN A 376 16.26 10.06 -19.62
C ASN A 376 16.86 8.82 -18.93
N ARG A 377 16.18 8.28 -17.92
CA ARG A 377 16.57 7.09 -17.15
C ARG A 377 15.37 6.46 -16.45
N ASP A 378 15.50 5.22 -15.99
CA ASP A 378 14.54 4.62 -15.08
C ASP A 378 14.55 5.39 -13.74
N ILE A 379 13.36 5.64 -13.21
CA ILE A 379 13.15 6.41 -11.98
C ILE A 379 12.35 5.57 -10.98
N ILE A 380 12.63 5.72 -9.69
CA ILE A 380 11.77 5.21 -8.62
C ILE A 380 10.56 6.14 -8.49
N PHE A 381 9.36 5.57 -8.47
CA PHE A 381 8.15 6.35 -8.26
C PHE A 381 8.22 7.13 -6.95
N ASN A 382 7.75 8.38 -6.98
CA ASN A 382 7.77 9.23 -5.80
C ASN A 382 6.97 8.60 -4.65
N PHE A 383 5.79 8.03 -4.92
CA PHE A 383 4.95 7.37 -3.92
C PHE A 383 5.55 6.07 -3.37
N SER A 384 6.54 5.44 -4.03
CA SER A 384 7.10 4.17 -3.55
C SER A 384 7.65 4.33 -2.14
N SER A 385 7.19 3.51 -1.21
CA SER A 385 7.59 3.61 0.18
C SER A 385 9.06 3.28 0.42
N ARG A 386 9.62 3.85 1.49
CA ARG A 386 11.05 3.84 1.78
C ARG A 386 11.30 3.54 3.25
N GLY A 387 12.35 2.78 3.51
CA GLY A 387 12.72 2.38 4.87
C GLY A 387 13.22 3.54 5.73
N GLY A 388 13.84 3.15 6.84
CA GLY A 388 14.40 4.04 7.85
C GLY A 388 14.85 3.15 8.99
N GLU A 389 13.90 2.81 9.85
CA GLU A 389 14.01 1.83 10.93
C GLU A 389 14.22 0.41 10.39
N VAL A 390 13.66 0.08 9.22
CA VAL A 390 13.88 -1.20 8.51
C VAL A 390 14.72 -1.08 7.22
N ASN A 391 15.46 -2.14 6.88
CA ASN A 391 16.26 -2.27 5.66
C ASN A 391 15.38 -2.74 4.48
N LYS A 392 14.46 -1.87 4.07
CA LYS A 392 13.48 -2.09 2.99
C LYS A 392 13.38 -0.85 2.08
N PRO A 393 12.93 -1.00 0.81
CA PRO A 393 12.57 -2.26 0.14
C PRO A 393 13.79 -3.18 -0.07
N ASP A 394 13.59 -4.45 -0.43
CA ASP A 394 14.72 -5.34 -0.73
C ASP A 394 15.36 -4.95 -2.07
N VAL A 395 14.51 -4.69 -3.08
CA VAL A 395 14.85 -4.20 -4.43
C VAL A 395 13.73 -3.30 -4.96
N CYS A 396 13.95 -2.66 -6.10
CA CYS A 396 12.87 -2.07 -6.90
C CYS A 396 12.61 -2.86 -8.19
N SER A 397 11.35 -2.94 -8.58
CA SER A 397 10.87 -3.65 -9.77
C SER A 397 9.93 -2.73 -10.58
N PRO A 398 9.75 -2.96 -11.90
CA PRO A 398 8.78 -2.24 -12.70
C PRO A 398 7.40 -2.20 -12.04
N GLY A 399 6.94 -1.00 -11.70
CA GLY A 399 5.71 -0.76 -10.97
C GLY A 399 4.66 -0.03 -11.79
N ALA A 400 4.78 -0.03 -13.11
CA ALA A 400 3.77 0.48 -14.04
C ALA A 400 3.72 -0.40 -15.28
N SER A 401 2.51 -0.73 -15.72
CA SER A 401 2.31 -1.58 -16.90
C SER A 401 0.87 -1.59 -17.39
N THR A 402 0.70 -2.00 -18.65
CA THR A 402 -0.53 -2.61 -19.13
C THR A 402 -0.57 -4.08 -18.71
N SER A 403 -1.74 -4.61 -18.37
CA SER A 403 -1.97 -6.03 -18.06
C SER A 403 -3.40 -6.42 -18.41
N THR A 404 -3.77 -7.67 -18.16
CA THR A 404 -5.17 -8.11 -18.27
C THR A 404 -6.04 -7.51 -17.16
N VAL A 405 -7.30 -7.23 -17.46
CA VAL A 405 -8.31 -6.73 -16.51
C VAL A 405 -9.64 -7.45 -16.76
N PRO A 406 -10.60 -7.44 -15.81
CA PRO A 406 -11.95 -7.94 -16.06
C PRO A 406 -12.64 -7.18 -17.19
N ASN A 407 -13.62 -7.80 -17.85
CA ASN A 407 -14.28 -7.22 -19.04
C ASN A 407 -15.09 -5.96 -18.74
N TRP A 408 -15.51 -5.74 -17.48
CA TRP A 408 -16.18 -4.50 -17.07
C TRP A 408 -15.22 -3.31 -16.93
N THR A 409 -13.90 -3.53 -16.96
CA THR A 409 -12.89 -2.48 -16.76
C THR A 409 -12.40 -1.90 -18.09
N ASP A 410 -12.68 -0.61 -18.34
CA ASP A 410 -12.32 0.09 -19.58
C ASP A 410 -10.86 0.60 -19.64
N TRP A 411 -10.02 0.32 -18.63
CA TRP A 411 -8.63 0.78 -18.58
C TRP A 411 -7.68 -0.27 -17.99
N ASP A 412 -6.57 -0.49 -18.67
CA ASP A 412 -5.63 -1.60 -18.40
C ASP A 412 -4.25 -1.13 -17.90
N ARG A 413 -4.05 0.19 -17.73
CA ARG A 413 -2.77 0.81 -17.33
C ARG A 413 -2.76 1.15 -15.85
N PHE A 414 -2.12 0.33 -15.02
CA PHE A 414 -1.99 0.57 -13.58
C PHE A 414 -0.54 0.89 -13.19
N TRP A 415 -0.39 1.59 -12.07
CA TRP A 415 0.89 1.82 -11.42
C TRP A 415 0.79 1.63 -9.89
N GLY A 416 1.91 1.31 -9.25
CA GLY A 416 1.95 1.07 -7.82
C GLY A 416 3.06 0.10 -7.44
N THR A 417 3.42 0.08 -6.17
CA THR A 417 4.21 -1.04 -5.62
C THR A 417 3.43 -2.37 -5.73
N SER A 418 2.10 -2.29 -5.83
CA SER A 418 1.21 -3.40 -6.17
C SER A 418 1.48 -4.06 -7.52
N MET A 419 2.07 -3.35 -8.48
CA MET A 419 2.51 -3.91 -9.78
C MET A 419 3.97 -4.40 -9.72
N ALA A 420 4.78 -3.81 -8.84
CA ALA A 420 6.17 -4.22 -8.63
C ALA A 420 6.29 -5.58 -7.91
N ALA A 421 5.40 -5.85 -6.96
CA ALA A 421 5.35 -7.12 -6.24
C ALA A 421 5.10 -8.35 -7.14
N PRO A 422 4.09 -8.37 -8.03
CA PRO A 422 3.85 -9.52 -8.93
C PRO A 422 4.96 -9.65 -9.97
N TYR A 423 5.59 -8.54 -10.36
CA TYR A 423 6.78 -8.57 -11.19
C TYR A 423 7.90 -9.39 -10.51
N SER A 424 8.21 -9.07 -9.25
CA SER A 424 9.20 -9.81 -8.46
C SER A 424 8.79 -11.27 -8.26
N ALA A 425 7.50 -11.55 -8.02
CA ALA A 425 6.98 -12.92 -7.90
C ALA A 425 7.18 -13.73 -9.20
N GLY A 426 6.95 -13.10 -10.35
CA GLY A 426 7.24 -13.68 -11.65
C GLY A 426 8.73 -13.97 -11.84
N VAL A 427 9.63 -13.04 -11.48
CA VAL A 427 11.08 -13.29 -11.53
C VAL A 427 11.49 -14.44 -10.61
N MET A 428 10.93 -14.52 -9.40
CA MET A 428 11.13 -15.67 -8.50
C MET A 428 10.68 -16.99 -9.17
N SER A 429 9.53 -16.99 -9.83
CA SER A 429 9.00 -18.15 -10.57
C SER A 429 9.95 -18.60 -11.70
N LEU A 430 10.52 -17.67 -12.48
CA LEU A 430 11.51 -18.00 -13.51
C LEU A 430 12.75 -18.69 -12.92
N ILE A 431 13.31 -18.13 -11.85
CA ILE A 431 14.50 -18.66 -11.18
C ILE A 431 14.22 -20.04 -10.56
N LEU A 432 13.05 -20.21 -9.93
CA LEU A 432 12.64 -21.47 -9.32
C LEU A 432 12.30 -22.54 -10.37
N SER A 433 11.72 -22.16 -11.51
CA SER A 433 11.48 -23.05 -12.65
C SER A 433 12.80 -23.64 -13.16
N ALA A 434 13.83 -22.80 -13.31
CA ALA A 434 15.18 -23.25 -13.65
C ALA A 434 15.75 -24.21 -12.59
N ALA A 435 15.62 -23.87 -11.30
CA ALA A 435 16.10 -24.70 -10.20
C ALA A 435 15.44 -26.07 -10.14
N VAL A 436 14.12 -26.15 -10.34
CA VAL A 436 13.37 -27.42 -10.39
C VAL A 436 13.88 -28.32 -11.51
N LYS A 437 14.23 -27.74 -12.67
CA LYS A 437 14.71 -28.48 -13.83
C LYS A 437 16.18 -28.91 -13.72
N GLU A 438 17.05 -28.04 -13.25
CA GLU A 438 18.50 -28.31 -13.18
C GLU A 438 18.93 -29.06 -11.91
N TYR A 439 18.23 -28.84 -10.79
CA TYR A 439 18.56 -29.38 -9.48
C TYR A 439 17.37 -30.14 -8.87
N PRO A 440 16.86 -31.19 -9.53
CA PRO A 440 15.69 -31.91 -9.05
C PRO A 440 15.89 -32.44 -7.62
N GLY A 441 14.92 -32.16 -6.75
CA GLY A 441 14.95 -32.55 -5.34
C GLY A 441 15.65 -31.56 -4.39
N VAL A 442 16.30 -30.51 -4.90
CA VAL A 442 16.88 -29.45 -4.07
C VAL A 442 15.79 -28.42 -3.74
N LYS A 443 15.43 -28.29 -2.46
CA LYS A 443 14.52 -27.24 -1.99
C LYS A 443 15.30 -25.99 -1.62
N ILE A 444 14.98 -24.85 -2.26
CA ILE A 444 15.64 -23.57 -2.01
C ILE A 444 14.96 -22.85 -0.85
N PRO A 445 15.64 -22.55 0.28
CA PRO A 445 15.05 -21.70 1.31
C PRO A 445 14.72 -20.31 0.74
N SER A 446 13.56 -19.75 1.09
CA SER A 446 13.11 -18.47 0.53
C SER A 446 14.08 -17.33 0.79
N GLN A 447 14.64 -17.28 2.01
CA GLN A 447 15.66 -16.31 2.41
C GLN A 447 16.96 -16.40 1.58
N LEU A 448 17.32 -17.59 1.07
CA LEU A 448 18.47 -17.74 0.16
C LEU A 448 18.14 -17.20 -1.24
N LEU A 449 16.92 -17.46 -1.75
CA LEU A 449 16.46 -16.88 -3.01
C LEU A 449 16.45 -15.34 -2.94
N TYR A 450 15.88 -14.77 -1.89
CA TYR A 450 15.83 -13.31 -1.69
C TYR A 450 17.23 -12.70 -1.64
N LYS A 451 18.18 -13.39 -0.99
CA LYS A 451 19.57 -12.98 -0.95
C LYS A 451 20.20 -12.96 -2.34
N ALA A 452 20.02 -14.01 -3.13
CA ALA A 452 20.51 -14.05 -4.50
C ALA A 452 19.93 -12.92 -5.35
N ILE A 453 18.64 -12.59 -5.20
CA ILE A 453 17.99 -11.48 -5.91
C ILE A 453 18.56 -10.13 -5.45
N ARG A 454 18.70 -9.89 -4.14
CA ARG A 454 19.28 -8.65 -3.59
C ARG A 454 20.69 -8.41 -4.10
N GLU A 455 21.56 -9.40 -4.02
CA GLU A 455 22.99 -9.22 -4.34
C GLU A 455 23.30 -9.15 -5.83
N SER A 456 22.33 -9.52 -6.66
CA SER A 456 22.42 -9.46 -8.11
C SER A 456 21.70 -8.26 -8.73
N ALA A 457 21.01 -7.47 -7.90
CA ALA A 457 20.29 -6.28 -8.32
C ALA A 457 21.24 -5.22 -8.90
N THR A 458 20.72 -4.42 -9.83
CA THR A 458 21.47 -3.40 -10.55
C THR A 458 21.31 -2.05 -9.85
N ASN A 459 22.39 -1.48 -9.34
CA ASN A 459 22.37 -0.19 -8.66
C ASN A 459 21.83 0.93 -9.58
N MET A 460 20.87 1.70 -9.06
CA MET A 460 20.29 2.88 -9.72
C MET A 460 21.01 4.15 -9.22
N GLU A 461 21.64 4.88 -10.13
CA GLU A 461 22.40 6.09 -9.81
C GLU A 461 21.52 7.18 -9.15
N GLY A 462 22.04 7.97 -8.21
CA GLY A 462 21.26 9.05 -7.60
C GLY A 462 20.19 8.62 -6.58
N TYR A 463 20.08 7.33 -6.29
CA TYR A 463 19.25 6.77 -5.23
C TYR A 463 20.12 6.19 -4.12
N ASN A 464 19.65 6.26 -2.87
CA ASN A 464 20.35 5.69 -1.72
C ASN A 464 19.69 4.36 -1.28
N HIS A 465 20.29 3.66 -0.30
CA HIS A 465 19.80 2.36 0.16
C HIS A 465 18.35 2.33 0.65
N LEU A 466 17.83 3.43 1.21
CA LEU A 466 16.43 3.53 1.62
C LEU A 466 15.47 3.72 0.45
N ASP A 467 15.96 4.29 -0.66
CA ASP A 467 15.15 4.46 -1.88
C ASP A 467 15.06 3.14 -2.65
N GLN A 468 16.21 2.48 -2.87
CA GLN A 468 16.32 1.39 -3.84
C GLN A 468 16.57 -0.01 -3.25
N GLY A 469 16.81 -0.11 -1.95
CA GLY A 469 17.26 -1.37 -1.34
C GLY A 469 18.62 -1.78 -1.88
N HIS A 470 18.66 -2.82 -2.69
CA HIS A 470 19.87 -3.27 -3.40
C HIS A 470 19.91 -2.82 -4.88
N GLY A 471 18.88 -2.15 -5.36
CA GLY A 471 18.77 -1.66 -6.74
C GLY A 471 17.62 -2.28 -7.51
N CYS A 472 17.67 -2.16 -8.84
CA CYS A 472 16.68 -2.70 -9.74
C CYS A 472 16.84 -4.22 -9.92
N ILE A 473 15.74 -4.96 -9.87
CA ILE A 473 15.73 -6.41 -10.04
C ILE A 473 16.34 -6.84 -11.39
N ASN A 474 17.14 -7.91 -11.39
CA ASN A 474 17.71 -8.47 -12.62
C ASN A 474 17.62 -10.01 -12.64
N ALA A 475 16.79 -10.55 -13.54
CA ALA A 475 16.45 -11.98 -13.58
C ALA A 475 17.67 -12.87 -13.92
N VAL A 476 18.46 -12.48 -14.94
CA VAL A 476 19.64 -13.24 -15.38
C VAL A 476 20.71 -13.27 -14.31
N ASN A 477 21.00 -12.11 -13.69
CA ASN A 477 22.00 -12.02 -12.64
C ASN A 477 21.56 -12.81 -11.40
N ALA A 478 20.29 -12.73 -11.02
CA ALA A 478 19.73 -13.46 -9.88
C ALA A 478 19.81 -14.97 -10.06
N TYR A 479 19.42 -15.48 -11.23
CA TYR A 479 19.56 -16.89 -11.56
C TYR A 479 21.03 -17.35 -11.50
N LYS A 480 21.95 -16.59 -12.12
CA LYS A 480 23.40 -16.90 -12.07
C LYS A 480 23.93 -16.90 -10.63
N MET A 481 23.47 -15.96 -9.80
CA MET A 481 23.87 -15.88 -8.39
C MET A 481 23.35 -17.09 -7.59
N LEU A 482 22.08 -17.44 -7.73
CA LEU A 482 21.50 -18.60 -7.04
C LEU A 482 22.19 -19.90 -7.47
N LYS A 483 22.40 -20.07 -8.79
CA LYS A 483 23.12 -21.21 -9.35
C LYS A 483 24.49 -21.38 -8.73
N LYS A 484 25.26 -20.28 -8.66
CA LYS A 484 26.56 -20.26 -7.98
C LYS A 484 26.47 -20.73 -6.53
N TYR A 485 25.47 -20.25 -5.77
CA TYR A 485 25.28 -20.66 -4.37
C TYR A 485 24.92 -22.13 -4.20
N ILE A 486 24.16 -22.71 -5.14
CA ILE A 486 23.87 -24.14 -5.15
C ILE A 486 25.16 -24.93 -5.46
N ASP A 487 25.88 -24.56 -6.53
CA ASP A 487 27.08 -25.27 -7.00
C ASP A 487 28.23 -25.22 -5.97
N GLU A 488 28.37 -24.12 -5.22
CA GLU A 488 29.37 -23.96 -4.15
C GLU A 488 28.93 -24.62 -2.81
N GLY A 489 27.73 -25.21 -2.77
CA GLY A 489 27.18 -25.89 -1.60
C GLY A 489 26.82 -24.94 -0.46
N GLU A 490 26.58 -23.66 -0.76
CA GLU A 490 26.23 -22.63 0.23
C GLU A 490 24.86 -22.85 0.84
N ILE A 491 23.95 -23.49 0.11
CA ILE A 491 22.62 -23.89 0.62
C ILE A 491 22.70 -24.68 1.93
N ASN A 492 23.68 -25.58 2.07
CA ASN A 492 23.86 -26.42 3.26
C ASN A 492 24.53 -25.67 4.44
N LYS A 493 25.05 -24.47 4.18
CA LYS A 493 25.72 -23.61 5.16
C LYS A 493 24.91 -22.35 5.44
N PHE A 494 23.80 -22.15 4.73
CA PHE A 494 23.02 -20.93 4.77
C PHE A 494 22.37 -20.75 6.14
N GLU A 495 22.57 -19.58 6.72
CA GLU A 495 22.08 -19.22 8.04
C GLU A 495 21.48 -17.81 7.97
N THR A 496 20.45 -17.53 8.76
CA THR A 496 19.87 -16.19 8.84
C THR A 496 20.19 -15.52 10.17
N TYR A 497 20.16 -14.19 10.17
CA TYR A 497 20.59 -13.38 11.29
C TYR A 497 19.59 -12.26 11.55
N SER A 498 19.26 -12.07 12.82
CA SER A 498 18.54 -10.90 13.29
C SER A 498 19.53 -9.82 13.66
N VAL A 499 19.34 -8.62 13.11
CA VAL A 499 20.12 -7.41 13.43
C VAL A 499 19.23 -6.46 14.20
N SER A 500 19.78 -5.78 15.20
CA SER A 500 19.11 -4.69 15.91
C SER A 500 20.11 -3.62 16.31
N SER A 501 19.71 -2.35 16.24
CA SER A 501 20.53 -1.20 16.62
C SER A 501 19.67 -0.07 17.16
N THR A 502 20.30 1.04 17.54
CA THR A 502 19.66 2.21 18.15
C THR A 502 18.67 2.88 17.18
N SER A 503 17.44 3.08 17.66
CA SER A 503 16.41 3.90 17.02
C SER A 503 15.56 4.58 18.10
N PRO A 504 15.86 5.85 18.47
CA PRO A 504 15.29 6.48 19.66
C PRO A 504 13.76 6.57 19.71
N ASN A 505 13.11 6.67 18.55
CA ASN A 505 11.65 6.83 18.45
C ASN A 505 10.92 5.48 18.33
N SER A 506 11.64 4.36 18.21
CA SER A 506 11.06 3.02 18.12
C SER A 506 10.87 2.41 19.51
N PRO A 507 9.94 1.45 19.68
CA PRO A 507 9.76 0.73 20.95
C PRO A 507 11.07 0.12 21.46
N GLY A 508 11.39 0.36 22.74
CA GLY A 508 12.64 -0.10 23.34
C GLY A 508 13.90 0.59 22.79
N GLU A 509 13.74 1.72 22.10
CA GLU A 509 14.80 2.52 21.48
C GLU A 509 15.64 1.72 20.46
N LYS A 510 15.01 0.72 19.82
CA LYS A 510 15.67 -0.20 18.91
C LYS A 510 14.83 -0.50 17.67
N ALA A 511 15.53 -0.72 16.57
CA ALA A 511 14.98 -1.18 15.31
C ALA A 511 15.95 -2.16 14.63
N PRO A 512 15.58 -2.83 13.53
CA PRO A 512 16.52 -3.63 12.74
C PRO A 512 17.73 -2.83 12.21
N ASN A 513 17.55 -1.53 11.96
CA ASN A 513 18.62 -0.62 11.53
C ASN A 513 19.09 0.32 12.64
N LEU A 514 20.25 0.92 12.44
CA LEU A 514 20.67 2.12 13.17
C LEU A 514 19.99 3.33 12.52
N TYR A 515 18.97 3.89 13.17
CA TYR A 515 18.18 4.98 12.60
C TYR A 515 18.12 6.18 13.53
N LEU A 516 18.59 7.33 13.04
CA LEU A 516 18.57 8.59 13.77
C LEU A 516 17.94 9.67 12.90
N ARG A 517 16.65 9.93 13.11
CA ARG A 517 15.92 11.02 12.43
C ARG A 517 16.40 12.42 12.83
N ASN A 518 17.18 12.54 13.92
CA ASN A 518 17.84 13.78 14.29
C ASN A 518 19.26 13.55 14.83
N GLY A 519 20.26 13.64 13.94
CA GLY A 519 21.69 13.55 14.25
C GLY A 519 22.32 14.85 14.75
N SER A 520 21.54 15.93 14.92
CA SER A 520 22.02 17.24 15.41
C SER A 520 22.77 17.21 16.74
N TYR A 521 22.48 16.23 17.58
CA TYR A 521 22.95 16.13 18.96
C TYR A 521 24.11 15.15 19.14
N LEU A 522 24.54 14.51 18.05
CA LEU A 522 25.66 13.59 18.05
C LEU A 522 26.92 14.29 18.58
N LYS A 523 27.73 13.58 19.37
CA LYS A 523 29.06 13.95 19.86
C LYS A 523 30.14 13.13 19.14
N ASP A 524 31.40 13.60 19.16
CA ASP A 524 32.47 12.95 18.38
C ASP A 524 32.92 11.63 19.01
N GLU A 525 32.70 11.51 20.32
CA GLU A 525 32.91 10.32 21.13
C GLU A 525 31.76 9.31 21.08
N ASP A 526 30.63 9.65 20.46
CA ASP A 526 29.47 8.75 20.42
C ASP A 526 29.78 7.49 19.61
N THR A 527 29.44 6.34 20.18
CA THR A 527 29.54 5.03 19.54
C THR A 527 28.19 4.34 19.54
N PHE A 528 27.86 3.69 18.44
CA PHE A 528 26.63 2.92 18.28
C PHE A 528 26.96 1.45 18.08
N THR A 529 25.99 0.58 18.38
CA THR A 529 26.21 -0.87 18.37
C THR A 529 25.12 -1.56 17.59
N PHE A 530 25.51 -2.30 16.57
CA PHE A 530 24.68 -3.35 16.00
C PHE A 530 24.81 -4.61 16.85
N SER A 531 23.68 -5.14 17.30
CA SER A 531 23.55 -6.45 17.96
C SER A 531 23.06 -7.46 16.94
N ILE A 532 23.81 -8.55 16.74
CA ILE A 532 23.51 -9.56 15.74
C ILE A 532 23.33 -10.91 16.43
N ARG A 533 22.23 -11.58 16.13
CA ARG A 533 21.90 -12.91 16.65
C ARG A 533 21.63 -13.87 15.51
N ARG A 534 22.16 -15.08 15.62
CA ARG A 534 21.85 -16.20 14.73
C ARG A 534 20.42 -16.69 14.95
N ASN A 535 19.70 -16.99 13.88
CA ASN A 535 18.31 -17.47 13.95
C ASN A 535 18.18 -19.00 14.01
N ASN A 536 19.30 -19.73 13.88
CA ASN A 536 19.43 -21.18 14.02
C ASN A 536 18.66 -21.99 12.97
N THR A 537 18.63 -21.51 11.72
CA THR A 537 17.95 -22.17 10.60
C THR A 537 18.52 -23.55 10.28
N LEU A 538 19.82 -23.79 10.53
CA LEU A 538 20.46 -25.09 10.31
C LEU A 538 20.26 -26.10 11.46
N ALA A 539 19.50 -25.76 12.52
CA ALA A 539 19.15 -26.64 13.64
C ALA A 539 20.34 -27.46 14.20
N GLY A 540 21.37 -26.79 14.72
CA GLY A 540 22.57 -27.44 15.28
C GLY A 540 23.16 -26.75 16.50
N ASP A 541 23.54 -27.56 17.49
CA ASP A 541 24.02 -27.13 18.83
C ASP A 541 25.44 -26.53 18.83
N LYS A 542 26.22 -26.79 17.79
CA LYS A 542 27.60 -26.31 17.64
C LYS A 542 27.71 -25.48 16.38
N PHE A 543 27.99 -24.19 16.54
CA PHE A 543 28.19 -23.27 15.44
C PHE A 543 29.38 -22.36 15.71
N TYR A 544 30.20 -22.15 14.69
CA TYR A 544 31.24 -21.14 14.72
C TYR A 544 31.43 -20.58 13.31
N ARG A 545 31.34 -19.26 13.18
CA ARG A 545 31.60 -18.56 11.93
C ARG A 545 32.25 -17.21 12.23
N ALA A 546 33.35 -16.93 11.55
CA ALA A 546 34.03 -15.63 11.60
C ALA A 546 33.66 -14.83 10.35
N PHE A 547 33.67 -13.50 10.48
CA PHE A 547 33.23 -12.57 9.45
C PHE A 547 34.21 -11.39 9.33
N ASN A 548 34.45 -10.95 8.11
CA ASN A 548 35.10 -9.68 7.79
C ASN A 548 34.01 -8.64 7.54
N ILE A 549 34.12 -7.48 8.21
CA ILE A 549 33.16 -6.39 8.07
C ILE A 549 33.71 -5.37 7.07
N VAL A 550 32.92 -5.06 6.06
CA VAL A 550 33.23 -4.07 5.02
C VAL A 550 32.14 -3.01 5.02
N SER A 551 32.51 -1.73 5.04
CA SER A 551 31.56 -0.63 4.85
C SER A 551 31.60 -0.18 3.39
N ASP A 552 30.44 0.00 2.79
CA ASP A 552 30.33 0.63 1.47
C ASP A 552 30.62 2.13 1.50
N SER A 553 30.57 2.76 2.66
CA SER A 553 30.99 4.15 2.82
C SER A 553 32.47 4.30 2.47
N ASP A 554 33.31 3.26 2.54
CA ASP A 554 34.70 3.36 2.09
C ASP A 554 34.84 3.47 0.54
N LEU A 555 33.73 3.42 -0.22
CA LEU A 555 33.69 3.52 -1.68
C LEU A 555 33.47 4.98 -2.17
N PRO A 556 33.86 5.34 -3.42
CA PRO A 556 33.89 6.72 -3.91
C PRO A 556 32.55 7.43 -4.15
N THR A 557 31.45 6.97 -3.53
CA THR A 557 30.09 7.46 -3.77
C THR A 557 29.71 8.56 -2.78
N GLY A 558 30.22 9.77 -2.97
CA GLY A 558 29.68 11.06 -2.45
C GLY A 558 29.57 11.31 -0.93
N GLN A 559 29.40 10.27 -0.12
CA GLN A 559 29.30 10.27 1.34
C GLN A 559 30.33 9.26 1.89
N ALA A 560 31.56 9.30 1.36
CA ALA A 560 32.50 8.23 1.58
C ALA A 560 33.18 8.29 2.97
N GLY A 561 32.92 7.28 3.81
CA GLY A 561 33.69 6.92 4.99
C GLY A 561 33.27 7.69 6.23
N TRP A 562 31.99 8.11 6.31
CA TRP A 562 31.41 8.70 7.51
C TRP A 562 31.08 7.63 8.56
N LEU A 563 30.78 6.39 8.15
CA LEU A 563 30.44 5.30 9.06
C LEU A 563 31.64 4.37 9.24
N ILE A 564 32.27 4.44 10.41
CA ILE A 564 33.52 3.73 10.68
C ILE A 564 33.24 2.51 11.58
N PRO A 565 33.41 1.27 11.09
CA PRO A 565 33.42 0.11 11.96
C PRO A 565 34.67 0.12 12.85
N ILE A 566 34.48 0.05 14.17
CA ILE A 566 35.59 -0.01 15.14
C ILE A 566 36.31 -1.35 15.04
N GLN A 567 35.56 -2.44 14.85
CA GLN A 567 36.10 -3.76 14.52
C GLN A 567 35.85 -4.12 13.04
N LYS A 568 36.91 -4.55 12.35
CA LYS A 568 36.84 -5.06 10.97
C LYS A 568 36.58 -6.57 10.88
N LYS A 569 36.56 -7.26 12.02
CA LYS A 569 36.27 -8.68 12.11
C LYS A 569 35.38 -8.94 13.31
N THR A 570 34.51 -9.93 13.18
CA THR A 570 33.71 -10.46 14.29
C THR A 570 33.48 -11.96 14.10
N TYR A 571 32.87 -12.62 15.09
CA TYR A 571 32.46 -14.01 14.99
C TYR A 571 31.18 -14.26 15.80
N ILE A 572 30.48 -15.33 15.47
CA ILE A 572 29.37 -15.89 16.26
C ILE A 572 29.75 -17.31 16.67
N ARG A 573 29.53 -17.63 17.94
CA ARG A 573 29.74 -18.97 18.51
C ARG A 573 28.43 -19.45 19.14
N ASN A 574 27.91 -20.56 18.64
CA ASN A 574 26.60 -21.11 19.00
C ASN A 574 25.53 -20.01 18.91
N ASP A 575 24.77 -19.80 19.97
CA ASP A 575 23.67 -18.82 20.04
C ASP A 575 24.10 -17.49 20.68
N GLN A 576 25.40 -17.32 20.96
CA GLN A 576 25.89 -16.08 21.58
C GLN A 576 25.73 -14.93 20.59
N PRO A 577 25.03 -13.84 20.96
CA PRO A 577 24.97 -12.66 20.12
C PRO A 577 26.37 -12.07 19.97
N THR A 578 26.60 -11.45 18.82
CA THR A 578 27.80 -10.67 18.57
C THR A 578 27.46 -9.20 18.39
N PHE A 579 28.44 -8.34 18.59
CA PHE A 579 28.25 -6.90 18.51
C PHE A 579 29.20 -6.32 17.47
N VAL A 580 28.74 -5.35 16.70
CA VAL A 580 29.56 -4.54 15.78
C VAL A 580 29.41 -3.09 16.19
N ASN A 581 30.47 -2.54 16.79
CA ASN A 581 30.49 -1.13 17.20
C ASN A 581 30.92 -0.24 16.04
N VAL A 582 30.21 0.87 15.87
CA VAL A 582 30.48 1.87 14.83
C VAL A 582 30.62 3.26 15.45
N LYS A 583 31.42 4.08 14.78
CA LYS A 583 31.63 5.49 15.07
C LYS A 583 31.23 6.30 13.83
N PHE A 584 30.78 7.53 14.04
CA PHE A 584 30.59 8.49 12.95
C PHE A 584 31.80 9.43 12.81
N ASP A 585 32.27 9.65 11.59
CA ASP A 585 33.20 10.73 11.26
C ASP A 585 32.42 11.98 10.88
N LYS A 586 32.16 12.80 11.89
CA LYS A 586 31.39 14.03 11.70
C LYS A 586 32.02 15.01 10.74
N SER A 587 33.36 15.00 10.57
CA SER A 587 34.00 15.90 9.62
C SER A 587 33.48 15.71 8.19
N LYS A 588 32.85 14.55 7.92
CA LYS A 588 32.21 14.18 6.66
C LYS A 588 30.69 14.31 6.67
N MET A 589 30.09 14.71 7.79
CA MET A 589 28.64 14.88 8.00
C MET A 589 28.26 16.33 8.31
N GLN A 590 28.88 17.27 7.60
CA GLN A 590 28.69 18.71 7.87
C GLN A 590 27.46 19.30 7.18
N GLU A 591 27.06 18.72 6.04
CA GLU A 591 25.93 19.23 5.27
C GLU A 591 24.60 18.64 5.77
N PRO A 592 23.55 19.45 5.95
CA PRO A 592 22.22 18.95 6.22
C PRO A 592 21.74 18.01 5.11
N GLY A 593 21.15 16.88 5.50
CA GLY A 593 20.69 15.86 4.57
C GLY A 593 20.56 14.48 5.23
N LEU A 594 20.29 13.49 4.39
CA LEU A 594 20.21 12.08 4.76
C LEU A 594 21.54 11.39 4.42
N TYR A 595 22.14 10.76 5.42
CA TYR A 595 23.35 9.96 5.31
C TYR A 595 22.97 8.49 5.47
N THR A 596 23.30 7.66 4.48
CA THR A 596 23.07 6.22 4.54
C THR A 596 24.34 5.45 4.22
N ALA A 597 24.55 4.32 4.90
CA ALA A 597 25.68 3.44 4.67
C ALA A 597 25.37 2.02 5.14
N ARG A 598 25.84 1.03 4.39
CA ARG A 598 25.68 -0.39 4.67
C ARG A 598 27.02 -0.98 5.07
N LEU A 599 27.01 -1.77 6.15
CA LEU A 599 28.11 -2.68 6.47
C LEU A 599 27.69 -4.10 6.12
N THR A 600 28.50 -4.79 5.34
CA THR A 600 28.27 -6.19 4.98
C THR A 600 29.28 -7.07 5.71
N ALA A 601 28.79 -8.12 6.34
CA ALA A 601 29.61 -9.15 6.97
C ALA A 601 29.87 -10.28 5.99
N TYR A 602 31.10 -10.41 5.51
CA TYR A 602 31.52 -11.49 4.61
C TYR A 602 32.14 -12.63 5.41
N ARG A 603 31.72 -13.86 5.15
CA ARG A 603 32.30 -15.05 5.77
C ARG A 603 33.82 -15.08 5.59
N ASP A 604 34.55 -15.31 6.68
CA ASP A 604 36.00 -15.38 6.68
C ASP A 604 36.51 -16.77 6.25
N ASP A 605 36.10 -17.21 5.06
CA ASP A 605 36.57 -18.44 4.41
C ASP A 605 36.89 -18.18 2.92
N ALA A 606 37.01 -19.26 2.15
CA ALA A 606 37.32 -19.17 0.72
C ALA A 606 36.14 -18.70 -0.14
N SER A 607 34.88 -18.92 0.28
CA SER A 607 33.73 -18.50 -0.54
C SER A 607 33.48 -17.00 -0.44
N LYS A 608 33.92 -16.36 0.66
CA LYS A 608 33.64 -14.95 0.93
C LYS A 608 32.15 -14.65 0.81
N PHE A 609 31.31 -15.62 1.21
CA PHE A 609 29.86 -15.48 1.14
C PHE A 609 29.42 -14.27 1.98
N PRO A 610 28.69 -13.29 1.42
CA PRO A 610 28.07 -12.24 2.21
C PRO A 610 27.03 -12.87 3.16
N GLU A 611 27.01 -12.57 4.44
CA GLU A 611 26.16 -13.27 5.41
C GLU A 611 24.96 -12.42 5.81
N PHE A 612 25.22 -11.22 6.33
CA PHE A 612 24.21 -10.28 6.76
C PHE A 612 24.69 -8.83 6.57
N ASP A 613 23.73 -7.93 6.45
CA ASP A 613 23.95 -6.50 6.33
C ASP A 613 23.50 -5.77 7.59
N MET A 614 24.14 -4.62 7.83
CA MET A 614 23.80 -3.67 8.88
C MET A 614 23.66 -2.30 8.22
N LEU A 615 22.46 -1.74 8.21
CA LEU A 615 22.19 -0.43 7.61
C LEU A 615 22.18 0.65 8.71
N ALA A 616 22.85 1.77 8.43
CA ALA A 616 22.76 2.98 9.22
C ALA A 616 22.21 4.13 8.39
N SER A 617 21.28 4.88 8.97
CA SER A 617 20.62 6.04 8.38
C SER A 617 20.55 7.17 9.40
N VAL A 618 21.16 8.31 9.08
CA VAL A 618 21.25 9.47 9.97
C VAL A 618 20.81 10.72 9.23
N VAL A 619 19.88 11.47 9.80
CA VAL A 619 19.40 12.75 9.26
C VAL A 619 20.07 13.91 10.00
N ILE A 620 20.72 14.79 9.26
CA ILE A 620 21.20 16.09 9.76
C ILE A 620 20.23 17.16 9.28
N PRO A 621 19.38 17.75 10.14
CA PRO A 621 18.36 18.68 9.70
C PRO A 621 18.87 20.13 9.55
N TYR A 622 18.16 20.92 8.75
CA TYR A 622 18.29 22.37 8.71
C TYR A 622 17.70 23.00 9.98
N ARG A 623 18.49 23.89 10.60
CA ARG A 623 18.08 24.63 11.80
C ARG A 623 17.57 26.03 11.51
N PHE A 624 16.62 26.46 12.32
CA PHE A 624 15.98 27.77 12.31
C PHE A 624 16.21 28.45 13.66
N SER A 625 16.76 29.65 13.65
CA SER A 625 17.18 30.36 14.87
C SER A 625 17.04 31.87 14.70
N ALA A 626 17.30 32.60 15.79
CA ALA A 626 17.41 34.05 15.78
C ALA A 626 18.40 34.58 14.72
N GLU A 627 19.46 33.83 14.40
CA GLU A 627 20.51 34.24 13.47
C GLU A 627 20.03 34.28 12.01
N ASN A 628 19.19 33.31 11.61
CA ASN A 628 18.57 33.28 10.28
C ASN A 628 17.15 33.84 10.28
N ASN A 629 16.74 34.53 11.35
CA ASN A 629 15.40 35.07 11.50
C ASN A 629 14.29 34.02 11.34
N TYR A 630 14.57 32.78 11.77
CA TYR A 630 13.68 31.64 11.62
C TYR A 630 13.15 31.45 10.18
N THR A 631 13.98 31.83 9.20
CA THR A 631 13.66 31.75 7.77
C THR A 631 14.86 31.19 7.02
N ARG A 632 14.61 30.31 6.06
CA ARG A 632 15.61 29.86 5.08
C ARG A 632 15.02 29.85 3.68
N SER A 633 15.85 30.21 2.72
CA SER A 633 15.50 30.18 1.30
C SER A 633 16.60 29.45 0.53
N TRP A 634 16.18 28.48 -0.27
CA TRP A 634 16.98 27.81 -1.28
C TRP A 634 16.60 28.39 -2.64
N LYS A 635 17.59 28.73 -3.46
CA LYS A 635 17.41 29.53 -4.68
C LYS A 635 18.03 28.81 -5.86
N SER A 636 17.29 28.78 -6.97
CA SER A 636 17.72 28.15 -8.23
C SER A 636 18.11 26.69 -8.05
N GLU A 637 17.33 25.96 -7.25
CA GLU A 637 17.47 24.53 -7.04
C GLU A 637 16.95 23.77 -8.27
N ASN A 638 17.65 22.70 -8.64
CA ASN A 638 17.27 21.86 -9.78
C ASN A 638 16.77 20.50 -9.33
N VAL A 639 15.75 19.99 -10.03
CA VAL A 639 15.27 18.62 -9.92
C VAL A 639 14.89 18.07 -11.29
N GLU A 640 15.41 16.90 -11.63
CA GLU A 640 15.11 16.20 -12.89
C GLU A 640 13.71 15.57 -12.85
N GLN A 641 13.19 15.22 -14.04
CA GLN A 641 11.90 14.54 -14.17
C GLN A 641 11.87 13.25 -13.34
N GLY A 642 10.87 13.13 -12.46
CA GLY A 642 10.68 11.96 -11.60
C GLY A 642 11.61 11.88 -10.39
N MET A 643 12.63 12.72 -10.31
CA MET A 643 13.56 12.76 -9.19
C MET A 643 13.01 13.62 -8.06
N ILE A 644 13.60 13.47 -6.87
CA ILE A 644 13.18 14.18 -5.67
C ILE A 644 14.36 14.90 -5.01
N LYS A 645 14.05 15.97 -4.27
CA LYS A 645 15.01 16.68 -3.41
C LYS A 645 14.42 16.85 -2.02
N ARG A 646 15.17 16.41 -1.00
CA ARG A 646 14.73 16.33 0.40
C ARG A 646 15.30 17.48 1.23
N TYR A 647 14.46 18.04 2.09
CA TYR A 647 14.81 19.08 3.05
C TYR A 647 14.28 18.67 4.43
N PHE A 648 15.18 18.29 5.33
CA PHE A 648 14.84 17.94 6.70
C PHE A 648 14.84 19.20 7.56
N ILE A 649 13.72 19.50 8.21
CA ILE A 649 13.46 20.76 8.89
C ILE A 649 13.29 20.48 10.38
N GLU A 650 14.26 20.92 11.19
CA GLU A 650 14.14 20.86 12.65
C GLU A 650 13.22 21.99 13.12
N MET A 651 12.10 21.62 13.76
CA MET A 651 11.15 22.60 14.29
C MET A 651 11.81 23.48 15.36
N PRO A 652 11.86 24.82 15.19
CA PRO A 652 12.37 25.69 16.22
C PRO A 652 11.47 25.67 17.46
N ALA A 653 12.08 25.66 18.65
CA ALA A 653 11.33 25.62 19.90
C ALA A 653 10.33 26.79 20.01
N GLY A 654 9.09 26.48 20.39
CA GLY A 654 8.01 27.47 20.55
C GLY A 654 7.33 27.94 19.27
N GLN A 655 7.67 27.37 18.10
CA GLN A 655 6.94 27.64 16.86
C GLN A 655 5.47 27.23 16.97
N THR A 656 4.60 27.97 16.29
CA THR A 656 3.16 27.65 16.19
C THR A 656 2.65 27.62 14.76
N ALA A 657 3.44 28.13 13.81
CA ALA A 657 3.16 28.02 12.39
C ALA A 657 4.44 27.82 11.57
N MET A 658 4.31 27.06 10.49
CA MET A 658 5.28 26.93 9.42
C MET A 658 4.66 27.40 8.11
N ASN A 659 5.31 28.30 7.41
CA ASN A 659 4.95 28.74 6.06
C ASN A 659 5.98 28.18 5.06
N ILE A 660 5.48 27.54 4.01
CA ILE A 660 6.27 26.99 2.92
C ILE A 660 5.87 27.72 1.63
N LYS A 661 6.84 28.34 0.98
CA LYS A 661 6.68 28.95 -0.34
C LYS A 661 7.54 28.20 -1.36
N LEU A 662 6.93 27.71 -2.43
CA LEU A 662 7.59 27.09 -3.57
C LEU A 662 7.30 27.93 -4.83
N ALA A 663 8.32 28.31 -5.58
CA ALA A 663 8.17 29.14 -6.77
C ALA A 663 9.14 28.72 -7.88
N ALA A 664 8.79 29.00 -9.14
CA ALA A 664 9.72 28.89 -10.26
C ALA A 664 10.85 29.92 -10.10
N SER A 665 12.11 29.52 -10.31
CA SER A 665 13.25 30.42 -10.16
C SER A 665 13.41 31.29 -11.41
N ASN A 666 13.53 32.62 -11.27
CA ASN A 666 13.86 33.55 -12.36
C ASN A 666 13.08 33.37 -13.69
N ASN A 667 11.82 32.94 -13.65
CA ASN A 667 11.00 32.57 -14.83
C ASN A 667 11.56 31.40 -15.67
N GLU A 668 12.46 30.60 -15.10
CA GLU A 668 12.89 29.32 -15.69
C GLU A 668 11.77 28.30 -15.63
N TYR A 669 11.90 27.25 -16.44
CA TYR A 669 10.90 26.19 -16.49
C TYR A 669 10.84 25.45 -15.16
N ALA A 670 9.62 25.28 -14.64
CA ALA A 670 9.35 24.43 -13.50
C ALA A 670 8.03 23.69 -13.68
N ARG A 671 8.05 22.40 -13.33
CA ARG A 671 6.88 21.56 -13.05
C ARG A 671 7.16 20.74 -11.79
N VAL A 672 6.94 21.35 -10.63
CA VAL A 672 7.30 20.81 -9.31
C VAL A 672 6.15 20.93 -8.33
N ARG A 673 6.11 20.08 -7.32
CA ARG A 673 5.29 20.25 -6.11
C ARG A 673 6.14 19.84 -4.92
N PHE A 674 5.71 20.23 -3.73
CA PHE A 674 6.26 19.71 -2.48
C PHE A 674 5.28 18.79 -1.75
N TYR A 675 5.85 17.87 -0.99
CA TYR A 675 5.22 17.03 0.01
C TYR A 675 5.72 17.44 1.39
N LEU A 676 4.84 17.39 2.39
CA LEU A 676 5.21 17.60 3.79
C LEU A 676 4.94 16.34 4.60
N PHE A 677 5.97 15.85 5.28
CA PHE A 677 5.91 14.70 6.19
C PHE A 677 6.22 15.11 7.62
N ASP A 678 5.50 14.53 8.56
CA ASP A 678 5.67 14.74 9.98
C ASP A 678 6.95 14.03 10.53
N PRO A 679 7.26 14.17 11.84
CA PRO A 679 8.41 13.50 12.45
C PRO A 679 8.29 11.97 12.55
N ASN A 680 7.12 11.39 12.29
CA ASN A 680 6.91 9.94 12.25
C ASN A 680 7.02 9.36 10.83
N GLY A 681 7.13 10.20 9.80
CA GLY A 681 7.13 9.74 8.39
C GLY A 681 5.75 9.68 7.77
N VAL A 682 4.73 10.23 8.43
CA VAL A 682 3.37 10.31 7.91
C VAL A 682 3.20 11.56 7.07
N LYS A 683 2.65 11.40 5.86
CA LYS A 683 2.37 12.50 4.94
C LYS A 683 1.23 13.37 5.48
N LEU A 684 1.50 14.66 5.66
CA LEU A 684 0.50 15.64 6.06
C LEU A 684 -0.17 16.31 4.86
N GLU A 685 0.60 16.60 3.80
CA GLU A 685 0.09 17.38 2.67
C GLU A 685 0.84 17.06 1.37
N THR A 686 0.12 17.15 0.26
CA THR A 686 0.71 17.26 -1.09
C THR A 686 0.26 18.57 -1.71
N SER A 687 1.20 19.48 -1.95
CA SER A 687 0.85 20.76 -2.54
C SER A 687 0.43 20.64 -4.03
N PRO A 688 -0.34 21.62 -4.55
CA PRO A 688 -0.54 21.76 -5.99
C PRO A 688 0.78 21.93 -6.73
N ALA A 689 0.83 21.56 -8.01
CA ALA A 689 2.03 21.78 -8.81
C ALA A 689 2.22 23.25 -9.20
N VAL A 690 3.42 23.78 -8.96
CA VAL A 690 3.98 24.92 -9.70
C VAL A 690 4.25 24.45 -11.11
N HIS A 691 3.53 25.00 -12.09
CA HIS A 691 3.67 24.67 -13.50
C HIS A 691 3.69 25.95 -14.34
N THR A 692 4.90 26.31 -14.76
CA THR A 692 5.19 27.54 -15.50
C THR A 692 4.43 27.64 -16.83
N LEU A 693 4.22 26.52 -17.54
CA LEU A 693 3.45 26.50 -18.78
C LEU A 693 1.94 26.71 -18.58
N GLU A 694 1.44 26.52 -17.36
CA GLU A 694 0.05 26.83 -16.96
C GLU A 694 -0.07 28.19 -16.25
N ASN A 695 0.99 29.01 -16.26
CA ASN A 695 1.08 30.28 -15.52
C ASN A 695 0.88 30.13 -13.99
N LYS A 696 1.13 28.94 -13.43
CA LYS A 696 1.13 28.67 -11.99
C LYS A 696 2.56 28.73 -11.48
N ASN A 697 3.06 29.93 -11.20
CA ASN A 697 4.49 30.16 -10.95
C ASN A 697 4.90 30.09 -9.48
N GLU A 698 3.96 30.17 -8.55
CA GLU A 698 4.24 30.05 -7.12
C GLU A 698 3.05 29.48 -6.36
N ILE A 699 3.36 28.84 -5.24
CA ILE A 699 2.41 28.40 -4.23
C ILE A 699 2.95 28.77 -2.84
N GLU A 700 2.06 29.00 -1.90
CA GLU A 700 2.39 29.30 -0.52
C GLU A 700 1.35 28.63 0.38
N SER A 701 1.82 27.80 1.32
CA SER A 701 0.96 27.07 2.27
C SER A 701 1.42 27.34 3.70
N SER A 702 0.47 27.53 4.60
CA SER A 702 0.72 27.73 6.03
C SER A 702 0.12 26.56 6.82
N TYR A 703 0.93 26.02 7.73
CA TYR A 703 0.59 24.90 8.60
C TYR A 703 0.65 25.38 10.04
N PHE A 704 -0.33 24.97 10.85
CA PHE A 704 -0.49 25.45 12.22
C PHE A 704 -0.49 24.30 13.22
N ASN A 705 -0.02 24.56 14.44
CA ASN A 705 -0.05 23.62 15.55
C ASN A 705 0.67 22.28 15.24
N LEU A 706 1.82 22.38 14.57
CA LEU A 706 2.69 21.25 14.26
C LEU A 706 3.40 20.72 15.51
N GLU A 707 3.54 19.40 15.60
CA GLU A 707 4.28 18.74 16.68
C GLU A 707 5.78 19.07 16.63
N PRO A 708 6.52 19.04 17.75
CA PRO A 708 7.97 19.16 17.73
C PRO A 708 8.64 17.96 17.03
N GLY A 709 9.72 18.21 16.29
CA GLY A 709 10.52 17.15 15.68
C GLY A 709 11.23 17.58 14.41
N VAL A 710 11.66 16.60 13.61
CA VAL A 710 12.25 16.81 12.28
C VAL A 710 11.24 16.44 11.21
N TYR A 711 10.71 17.47 10.55
CA TYR A 711 9.82 17.33 9.41
C TYR A 711 10.64 17.09 8.14
N GLU A 712 10.01 16.48 7.14
CA GLU A 712 10.62 16.29 5.84
C GLU A 712 9.78 17.00 4.77
N ILE A 713 10.39 17.94 4.07
CA ILE A 713 9.83 18.56 2.87
C ILE A 713 10.51 17.92 1.66
N ILE A 714 9.73 17.39 0.74
CA ILE A 714 10.26 16.76 -0.47
C ILE A 714 9.71 17.51 -1.68
N VAL A 715 10.57 18.04 -2.52
CA VAL A 715 10.19 18.61 -3.81
C VAL A 715 10.43 17.57 -4.89
N ASP A 716 9.39 17.21 -5.65
CA ASP A 716 9.53 16.33 -6.82
C ASP A 716 9.60 17.14 -8.11
N GLY A 717 10.45 16.70 -9.04
CA GLY A 717 10.28 17.04 -10.44
C GLY A 717 9.21 16.13 -10.99
N VAL A 718 8.05 16.66 -11.37
CA VAL A 718 6.96 15.80 -11.87
C VAL A 718 7.47 15.03 -13.09
N PHE A 719 7.29 13.71 -13.14
CA PHE A 719 7.86 12.89 -14.24
C PHE A 719 7.35 13.29 -15.64
N LEU A 720 6.16 13.94 -15.70
CA LEU A 720 5.59 14.56 -16.90
C LEU A 720 6.16 15.95 -17.22
N ALA A 721 7.19 16.42 -16.52
CA ALA A 721 7.86 17.68 -16.87
C ALA A 721 8.53 17.53 -18.25
N LYS A 722 8.77 18.64 -18.95
CA LYS A 722 9.41 18.66 -20.28
C LYS A 722 10.94 18.71 -20.22
N GLY A 723 11.49 18.76 -19.01
CA GLY A 723 12.92 18.89 -18.74
C GLY A 723 13.15 19.14 -17.26
N ILE A 724 14.39 19.51 -16.93
CA ILE A 724 14.82 19.86 -15.57
C ILE A 724 13.99 21.05 -15.08
N SER A 725 13.47 20.94 -13.86
CA SER A 725 12.73 22.02 -13.23
C SER A 725 13.64 22.82 -12.29
N THR A 726 13.63 24.14 -12.44
CA THR A 726 14.35 25.06 -11.56
C THR A 726 13.40 25.80 -10.63
N TYR A 727 13.64 25.74 -9.32
CA TYR A 727 12.74 26.31 -8.33
C TYR A 727 13.45 27.01 -7.17
N ASP A 728 12.70 27.84 -6.46
CA ASP A 728 13.05 28.43 -5.19
C ASP A 728 12.13 27.86 -4.11
N LEU A 729 12.70 27.46 -2.97
CA LEU A 729 11.95 27.02 -1.78
C LEU A 729 12.24 27.98 -0.65
N THR A 730 11.23 28.40 0.10
CA THR A 730 11.39 29.20 1.33
C THR A 730 10.55 28.60 2.44
N VAL A 731 11.15 28.44 3.60
CA VAL A 731 10.49 27.98 4.83
C VAL A 731 10.67 29.06 5.89
N GLN A 732 9.57 29.43 6.54
CA GLN A 732 9.54 30.46 7.57
C GLN A 732 8.65 30.03 8.74
N PHE A 733 9.07 30.36 9.97
CA PHE A 733 8.28 30.08 11.17
C PHE A 733 7.74 31.34 11.85
N THR A 734 6.59 31.19 12.51
CA THR A 734 6.06 32.14 13.49
C THR A 734 5.81 31.44 14.83
N ALA A 735 5.72 32.21 15.91
CA ALA A 735 5.65 31.67 17.26
C ALA A 735 4.71 32.49 18.15
N ILE A 736 3.40 32.30 17.97
CA ILE A 736 2.34 32.92 18.76
C ILE A 736 1.71 31.86 19.66
N SER A 737 2.14 31.79 20.91
CA SER A 737 1.63 30.79 21.86
C SER A 737 0.53 31.38 22.74
N ARG A 738 -0.57 30.63 22.92
CA ARG A 738 -1.50 30.81 24.04
C ARG A 738 -0.90 30.20 25.31
N LEU A 739 -1.07 30.85 26.46
CA LEU A 739 -0.46 30.42 27.73
C LEU A 739 -1.38 29.61 28.65
N ASP A 740 -2.66 29.51 28.30
CA ASP A 740 -3.68 28.77 29.05
C ASP A 740 -4.51 27.88 28.11
N ASN A 741 -5.21 26.89 28.67
CA ASN A 741 -6.08 25.97 27.95
C ASN A 741 -7.57 26.15 28.31
N LYS A 742 -7.97 27.32 28.81
CA LYS A 742 -9.32 27.54 29.33
C LYS A 742 -10.37 27.51 28.21
N ILE A 743 -11.54 26.97 28.52
CA ILE A 743 -12.72 27.07 27.64
C ILE A 743 -13.34 28.46 27.82
N ILE A 744 -13.61 29.14 26.72
CA ILE A 744 -14.10 30.52 26.72
C ILE A 744 -15.58 30.56 27.05
N ASN A 745 -15.96 31.33 28.06
CA ASN A 745 -17.36 31.56 28.43
C ASN A 745 -17.59 33.05 28.78
N LYS A 746 -18.81 33.44 29.14
CA LYS A 746 -19.15 34.85 29.43
C LYS A 746 -18.37 35.43 30.64
N GLU A 747 -17.98 34.59 31.59
CA GLU A 747 -17.25 35.01 32.80
C GLU A 747 -15.73 34.92 32.60
N GLU A 748 -15.26 33.89 31.90
CA GLU A 748 -13.86 33.65 31.54
C GLU A 748 -13.62 33.92 30.05
N ASN A 749 -13.62 35.20 29.68
CA ASN A 749 -13.57 35.64 28.29
C ASN A 749 -12.20 36.24 27.88
N LYS A 750 -11.14 35.89 28.60
CA LYS A 750 -9.80 36.44 28.40
C LYS A 750 -8.77 35.34 28.25
N ILE A 751 -7.84 35.55 27.32
CA ILE A 751 -6.69 34.66 27.10
C ILE A 751 -5.40 35.46 27.13
N GLU A 752 -4.30 34.79 27.46
CA GLU A 752 -2.95 35.36 27.34
C GLU A 752 -2.20 34.75 26.15
N VAL A 753 -1.63 35.61 25.32
CA VAL A 753 -0.76 35.21 24.20
C VAL A 753 0.63 35.82 24.36
N VAL A 754 1.64 35.15 23.81
CA VAL A 754 3.02 35.60 23.81
C VAL A 754 3.69 35.28 22.48
N ASN A 755 4.57 36.18 22.04
CA ASN A 755 5.49 35.90 20.93
C ASN A 755 6.80 35.33 21.50
N LEU A 756 7.12 34.08 21.15
CA LEU A 756 8.32 33.39 21.65
C LEU A 756 9.58 33.65 20.82
N PHE A 757 9.45 34.33 19.66
CA PHE A 757 10.59 34.69 18.81
C PHE A 757 11.11 36.10 19.09
N ASN A 758 12.32 36.37 18.63
CA ASN A 758 13.08 37.58 18.93
C ASN A 758 12.67 38.83 18.11
N LYS A 759 11.62 38.76 17.28
CA LYS A 759 11.15 39.88 16.45
C LYS A 759 9.74 40.33 16.86
N PRO A 760 9.50 41.64 17.02
CA PRO A 760 8.14 42.16 17.20
C PRO A 760 7.27 41.89 15.97
N SER A 761 6.00 41.56 16.19
CA SER A 761 5.02 41.34 15.14
C SER A 761 3.69 42.01 15.48
N GLY A 762 3.03 42.59 14.47
CA GLY A 762 1.76 43.29 14.63
C GLY A 762 0.66 42.62 13.82
N TYR A 763 -0.46 42.31 14.47
CA TYR A 763 -1.57 41.57 13.87
C TYR A 763 -2.91 42.29 14.01
N ASN A 764 -3.75 42.21 12.98
CA ASN A 764 -5.18 42.43 13.10
C ASN A 764 -5.82 41.10 13.53
N LEU A 765 -6.80 41.19 14.44
CA LEU A 765 -7.43 40.01 15.03
C LEU A 765 -8.84 39.85 14.48
N LYS A 766 -9.18 38.62 14.07
CA LYS A 766 -10.54 38.26 13.66
C LYS A 766 -10.97 36.98 14.37
N GLY A 767 -12.11 37.03 15.05
CA GLY A 767 -12.71 35.88 15.72
C GLY A 767 -13.87 35.32 14.92
N GLN A 768 -13.95 34.00 14.76
CA GLN A 768 -15.07 33.32 14.12
C GLN A 768 -15.44 32.04 14.88
N ILE A 769 -16.72 31.86 15.23
CA ILE A 769 -17.30 30.57 15.60
C ILE A 769 -17.65 29.86 14.29
N THR A 770 -17.14 28.64 14.13
CA THR A 770 -17.17 27.90 12.87
C THR A 770 -18.05 26.66 12.92
N GLY A 771 -18.39 26.19 14.12
CA GLY A 771 -19.14 24.94 14.28
C GLY A 771 -19.16 24.43 15.70
N HIS A 772 -19.32 23.11 15.82
CA HIS A 772 -19.23 22.40 17.09
C HIS A 772 -18.63 21.00 16.90
N GLU A 773 -18.13 20.43 17.99
CA GLU A 773 -17.56 19.09 18.05
C GLU A 773 -18.35 18.22 19.04
N LEU A 774 -18.51 16.94 18.73
CA LEU A 774 -19.01 15.90 19.62
C LEU A 774 -17.95 14.80 19.75
N TYR A 775 -17.78 14.29 20.96
CA TYR A 775 -16.76 13.27 21.25
C TYR A 775 -17.43 11.96 21.62
N HIS A 776 -16.99 10.90 20.95
CA HIS A 776 -17.46 9.54 21.16
C HIS A 776 -16.26 8.66 21.49
N LYS A 777 -16.44 7.73 22.43
CA LYS A 777 -15.52 6.62 22.65
C LYS A 777 -16.14 5.39 22.02
N VAL A 778 -15.43 4.83 21.06
CA VAL A 778 -15.88 3.65 20.31
C VAL A 778 -14.87 2.56 20.55
N THR A 779 -15.34 1.36 20.89
CA THR A 779 -14.50 0.16 20.91
C THR A 779 -15.02 -0.71 19.78
N ILE A 780 -14.13 -1.08 18.87
CA ILE A 780 -14.40 -2.07 17.82
C ILE A 780 -13.72 -3.38 18.18
N SER A 781 -14.37 -4.50 17.89
CA SER A 781 -13.87 -5.83 18.18
C SER A 781 -14.28 -6.81 17.09
N GLY A 782 -13.41 -7.76 16.77
CA GLY A 782 -13.72 -8.82 15.80
C GLY A 782 -14.33 -8.31 14.50
N SER A 783 -15.17 -9.12 13.86
CA SER A 783 -15.87 -8.83 12.61
C SER A 783 -17.06 -7.87 12.76
N GLU A 784 -17.26 -7.26 13.93
CA GLU A 784 -18.38 -6.35 14.17
C GLU A 784 -18.10 -4.96 13.58
N LYS A 785 -18.97 -4.52 12.68
CA LYS A 785 -19.00 -3.15 12.17
C LYS A 785 -19.55 -2.21 13.25
N PHE A 786 -18.98 -1.03 13.37
CA PHE A 786 -19.59 0.05 14.15
C PHE A 786 -20.42 0.92 13.22
N SER A 787 -21.69 1.16 13.55
CA SER A 787 -22.60 2.00 12.75
C SER A 787 -23.23 3.09 13.62
N MET A 788 -23.24 4.32 13.13
CA MET A 788 -23.77 5.49 13.83
C MET A 788 -24.63 6.35 12.89
N PRO A 789 -25.96 6.43 13.09
CA PRO A 789 -26.80 7.32 12.32
C PRO A 789 -26.50 8.78 12.69
N PHE A 790 -26.53 9.66 11.69
CA PHE A 790 -26.39 11.10 11.88
C PHE A 790 -27.25 11.88 10.88
N VAL A 791 -27.46 13.17 11.18
CA VAL A 791 -28.25 14.06 10.34
C VAL A 791 -27.43 15.27 9.94
N LEU A 792 -27.55 15.68 8.68
CA LEU A 792 -27.11 16.99 8.21
C LEU A 792 -28.30 17.95 8.15
N ARG A 793 -28.14 19.13 8.76
CA ARG A 793 -29.18 20.18 8.80
C ARG A 793 -28.90 21.27 7.79
N LYS A 794 -29.94 21.97 7.35
CA LYS A 794 -29.85 23.08 6.38
C LYS A 794 -28.77 24.13 6.68
N GLY A 795 -28.52 24.47 7.95
CA GLY A 795 -27.51 25.43 8.41
C GLY A 795 -26.07 24.88 8.45
N GLU A 796 -25.90 23.57 8.34
CA GLU A 796 -24.61 22.87 8.39
C GLU A 796 -24.03 22.73 6.98
N ALA A 797 -22.77 23.08 6.80
CA ALA A 797 -22.04 22.98 5.54
C ALA A 797 -21.48 21.58 5.31
N SER A 798 -21.02 20.93 6.38
CA SER A 798 -20.43 19.60 6.33
C SER A 798 -20.37 18.97 7.72
N LYS A 799 -20.20 17.66 7.74
CA LYS A 799 -19.85 16.89 8.93
C LYS A 799 -18.63 16.03 8.62
N GLU A 800 -17.66 16.03 9.53
CA GLU A 800 -16.41 15.26 9.43
C GLU A 800 -16.28 14.37 10.67
N PHE A 801 -15.90 13.11 10.46
CA PHE A 801 -15.63 12.14 11.50
C PHE A 801 -14.12 11.93 11.58
N LYS A 802 -13.49 12.43 12.64
CA LYS A 802 -12.05 12.26 12.88
C LYS A 802 -11.82 11.12 13.84
N LEU A 803 -10.97 10.18 13.46
CA LEU A 803 -10.63 9.00 14.24
C LEU A 803 -9.18 9.12 14.72
N GLU A 804 -8.94 8.72 15.97
CA GLU A 804 -7.61 8.59 16.55
C GLU A 804 -7.59 7.34 17.44
N MET A 805 -6.60 6.47 17.25
CA MET A 805 -6.33 5.31 18.09
C MET A 805 -4.85 5.22 18.47
N SER A 806 -4.52 4.36 19.44
CA SER A 806 -3.13 4.13 19.81
C SER A 806 -2.38 3.39 18.70
N LYS A 807 -1.06 3.61 18.58
CA LYS A 807 -0.20 2.86 17.65
C LYS A 807 -0.27 1.35 17.89
N THR A 808 -0.38 0.93 19.15
CA THR A 808 -0.51 -0.48 19.53
C THR A 808 -1.83 -1.08 19.06
N ASP A 809 -2.95 -0.34 19.16
CA ASP A 809 -4.23 -0.82 18.66
C ASP A 809 -4.25 -0.89 17.13
N PHE A 810 -3.70 0.13 16.47
CA PHE A 810 -3.57 0.15 15.02
C PHE A 810 -2.72 -1.02 14.50
N SER A 811 -1.67 -1.43 15.22
CA SER A 811 -0.78 -2.53 14.84
C SER A 811 -1.44 -3.92 14.85
N LYS A 812 -2.68 -4.04 15.35
CA LYS A 812 -3.49 -5.27 15.28
C LYS A 812 -4.32 -5.36 14.00
N LEU A 813 -4.48 -4.24 13.30
CA LEU A 813 -5.29 -4.12 12.09
C LEU A 813 -4.46 -4.46 10.85
N THR A 814 -5.15 -5.02 9.86
CA THR A 814 -4.71 -5.16 8.47
C THR A 814 -5.33 -4.10 7.58
N ASP A 815 -6.50 -3.58 7.96
CA ASP A 815 -7.20 -2.48 7.29
C ASP A 815 -8.27 -1.87 8.21
N LEU A 816 -8.78 -0.70 7.86
CA LEU A 816 -9.93 -0.09 8.52
C LEU A 816 -10.67 0.84 7.55
N ALA A 817 -11.79 0.36 7.01
CA ALA A 817 -12.61 1.13 6.07
C ALA A 817 -13.61 2.03 6.80
N LEU A 818 -13.83 3.21 6.23
CA LEU A 818 -14.80 4.21 6.66
C LEU A 818 -15.84 4.41 5.56
N LEU A 819 -17.12 4.38 5.92
CA LEU A 819 -18.21 4.46 4.96
C LEU A 819 -19.27 5.44 5.46
N ILE A 820 -19.83 6.23 4.54
CA ILE A 820 -21.04 7.02 4.78
C ILE A 820 -22.10 6.56 3.79
N TYR A 821 -23.24 6.11 4.29
CA TYR A 821 -24.38 5.67 3.51
C TYR A 821 -25.51 6.67 3.57
N ASP A 822 -26.27 6.78 2.49
CA ASP A 822 -27.58 7.42 2.50
C ASP A 822 -28.67 6.50 3.09
N ASN A 823 -29.90 7.01 3.13
CA ASN A 823 -31.05 6.27 3.65
C ASN A 823 -31.50 5.08 2.78
N LYS A 824 -30.91 4.88 1.60
CA LYS A 824 -31.16 3.74 0.71
C LYS A 824 -30.08 2.66 0.83
N GLY A 825 -29.05 2.87 1.66
CA GLY A 825 -27.92 1.94 1.79
C GLY A 825 -26.87 2.09 0.70
N SER A 826 -26.92 3.17 -0.10
CA SER A 826 -25.89 3.48 -1.09
C SER A 826 -24.74 4.24 -0.43
N VAL A 827 -23.49 3.84 -0.71
CA VAL A 827 -22.30 4.52 -0.22
C VAL A 827 -22.14 5.86 -0.94
N VAL A 828 -22.25 6.96 -0.20
CA VAL A 828 -22.08 8.33 -0.72
C VAL A 828 -20.67 8.88 -0.51
N ASN A 829 -19.92 8.31 0.45
CA ASN A 829 -18.49 8.53 0.57
C ASN A 829 -17.82 7.32 1.24
N SER A 830 -16.59 7.02 0.84
CA SER A 830 -15.78 5.93 1.41
C SER A 830 -14.32 6.34 1.50
N ASP A 831 -13.64 5.89 2.56
CA ASP A 831 -12.21 6.10 2.77
C ASP A 831 -11.62 4.92 3.57
N ALA A 832 -10.31 4.92 3.82
CA ALA A 832 -9.63 3.94 4.66
C ALA A 832 -8.53 4.61 5.50
N LEU A 833 -8.24 4.06 6.68
CA LEU A 833 -7.17 4.55 7.54
C LEU A 833 -5.83 3.91 7.16
N SER A 834 -4.90 4.72 6.63
CA SER A 834 -3.52 4.27 6.40
C SER A 834 -2.64 4.33 7.64
N PHE A 835 -3.02 5.09 8.67
CA PHE A 835 -2.26 5.29 9.92
C PHE A 835 -3.23 5.39 11.11
N SER A 836 -2.72 5.55 12.35
CA SER A 836 -3.54 5.51 13.57
C SER A 836 -4.53 6.66 13.73
N ASN A 837 -4.57 7.58 12.76
CA ASN A 837 -5.50 8.68 12.67
C ASN A 837 -5.94 8.93 11.22
N GLY A 838 -7.13 9.49 11.06
CA GLY A 838 -7.70 9.81 9.75
C GLY A 838 -9.07 10.44 9.89
N SER A 839 -9.70 10.78 8.77
CA SER A 839 -11.08 11.27 8.79
C SER A 839 -11.84 10.96 7.51
N ILE A 840 -13.16 10.93 7.62
CA ILE A 840 -14.08 10.93 6.48
C ILE A 840 -15.07 12.08 6.66
N SER A 841 -15.51 12.70 5.56
CA SER A 841 -16.43 13.83 5.63
C SER A 841 -17.52 13.78 4.58
N ILE A 842 -18.62 14.48 4.83
CA ILE A 842 -19.69 14.69 3.86
C ILE A 842 -20.08 16.16 3.83
N LYS A 843 -20.24 16.70 2.62
CA LYS A 843 -20.72 18.07 2.39
C LYS A 843 -22.25 18.07 2.28
N ASN A 844 -22.87 19.10 2.85
CA ASN A 844 -24.30 19.30 2.71
C ASN A 844 -24.63 20.07 1.42
N ASN A 845 -24.97 19.32 0.37
CA ASN A 845 -25.42 19.88 -0.90
C ASN A 845 -26.95 19.95 -1.02
N SER A 846 -27.70 19.50 -0.02
CA SER A 846 -29.17 19.53 -0.06
C SER A 846 -29.74 20.87 0.39
N ASN A 847 -30.92 21.18 -0.14
CA ASN A 847 -31.76 22.30 0.29
C ASN A 847 -32.84 21.87 1.31
N ASP A 848 -32.94 20.56 1.58
CA ASP A 848 -33.86 20.00 2.56
C ASP A 848 -33.51 20.48 3.97
N ASP A 849 -34.50 20.46 4.86
CA ASP A 849 -34.29 20.88 6.25
C ASP A 849 -33.35 19.91 6.98
N THR A 850 -33.46 18.62 6.68
CA THR A 850 -32.61 17.54 7.20
C THR A 850 -32.38 16.46 6.15
N VAL A 851 -31.19 15.85 6.18
CA VAL A 851 -30.88 14.63 5.41
C VAL A 851 -30.22 13.61 6.35
N ASP A 852 -30.72 12.38 6.33
CA ASP A 852 -30.26 11.28 7.17
C ASP A 852 -29.15 10.46 6.48
N TYR A 853 -28.14 10.09 7.26
CA TYR A 853 -27.02 9.27 6.82
C TYR A 853 -26.61 8.29 7.93
N VAL A 854 -25.82 7.29 7.56
CA VAL A 854 -25.17 6.36 8.50
C VAL A 854 -23.67 6.41 8.27
N PHE A 855 -22.90 6.64 9.35
CA PHE A 855 -21.46 6.50 9.34
C PHE A 855 -21.09 5.09 9.86
N GLU A 856 -20.24 4.36 9.12
CA GLU A 856 -19.74 3.05 9.53
C GLU A 856 -18.22 2.98 9.58
N ILE A 857 -17.73 2.18 10.53
CA ILE A 857 -16.32 1.75 10.64
C ILE A 857 -16.30 0.22 10.48
N VAL A 858 -15.55 -0.25 9.50
CA VAL A 858 -15.38 -1.69 9.21
C VAL A 858 -13.92 -2.08 9.45
N PRO A 859 -13.62 -2.81 10.54
CA PRO A 859 -12.26 -3.21 10.82
C PRO A 859 -11.85 -4.49 10.08
N GLY A 860 -10.59 -4.53 9.64
CA GLY A 860 -9.89 -5.76 9.29
C GLY A 860 -8.84 -6.04 10.36
N PHE A 861 -9.06 -7.00 11.26
CA PHE A 861 -8.05 -7.44 12.23
C PHE A 861 -7.22 -8.62 11.73
N ALA A 862 -5.95 -8.69 12.15
CA ALA A 862 -5.11 -9.87 11.97
C ALA A 862 -5.66 -11.11 12.69
N HIS A 863 -6.29 -10.90 13.85
CA HIS A 863 -6.87 -11.93 14.71
C HIS A 863 -8.28 -11.54 15.15
N GLU A 864 -9.23 -12.47 15.05
CA GLU A 864 -10.63 -12.24 15.41
C GLU A 864 -10.83 -11.81 16.87
N SER A 865 -10.02 -12.33 17.79
CA SER A 865 -10.07 -12.00 19.21
C SER A 865 -9.58 -10.58 19.56
N SER A 866 -9.17 -9.79 18.56
CA SER A 866 -8.63 -8.44 18.76
C SER A 866 -9.72 -7.39 18.96
N SER A 867 -9.33 -6.31 19.61
CA SER A 867 -10.12 -5.09 19.71
C SER A 867 -9.22 -3.85 19.69
N ALA A 868 -9.82 -2.71 19.33
CA ALA A 868 -9.19 -1.41 19.28
C ALA A 868 -10.12 -0.33 19.86
N ASP A 869 -9.56 0.57 20.66
CA ASP A 869 -10.26 1.74 21.16
C ASP A 869 -10.01 2.95 20.25
N ILE A 870 -11.11 3.57 19.79
CA ILE A 870 -11.13 4.70 18.89
C ILE A 870 -11.70 5.92 19.61
N LYS A 871 -10.94 7.02 19.60
CA LYS A 871 -11.45 8.36 19.88
C LYS A 871 -12.08 8.89 18.60
N LEU A 872 -13.39 9.01 18.58
CA LEU A 872 -14.13 9.53 17.44
C LEU A 872 -14.59 10.97 17.75
N THR A 873 -14.18 11.93 16.93
CA THR A 873 -14.62 13.32 17.03
C THR A 873 -15.48 13.65 15.81
N GLU A 874 -16.77 13.89 16.04
CA GLU A 874 -17.69 14.40 15.04
C GLU A 874 -17.59 15.93 15.00
N VAL A 875 -17.20 16.49 13.86
CA VAL A 875 -17.01 17.93 13.63
C VAL A 875 -18.09 18.41 12.67
N THR A 876 -19.00 19.25 13.15
CA THR A 876 -19.97 19.95 12.31
C THR A 876 -19.44 21.33 11.97
N THR A 877 -19.41 21.68 10.67
CA THR A 877 -19.07 23.03 10.20
C THR A 877 -20.32 23.75 9.73
N PHE A 878 -20.51 25.01 10.12
CA PHE A 878 -21.66 25.82 9.70
C PHE A 878 -21.48 26.42 8.30
N LYS A 879 -22.58 26.63 7.57
CA LYS A 879 -22.58 27.37 6.28
C LYS A 879 -22.21 28.83 6.47
N THR A 880 -22.61 29.42 7.59
CA THR A 880 -22.26 30.80 7.96
C THR A 880 -21.40 30.79 9.21
N SER A 881 -20.19 31.34 9.14
CA SER A 881 -19.36 31.57 10.33
C SER A 881 -19.87 32.78 11.11
N TYR A 882 -19.89 32.70 12.44
CA TYR A 882 -20.36 33.79 13.31
C TYR A 882 -19.18 34.57 13.88
N SER A 883 -19.09 35.85 13.52
CA SER A 883 -17.96 36.68 13.94
C SER A 883 -18.07 37.04 15.43
N PHE A 884 -16.92 37.15 16.10
CA PHE A 884 -16.83 37.68 17.47
C PHE A 884 -15.65 38.65 17.61
N ASP A 885 -15.77 39.57 18.56
CA ASP A 885 -14.76 40.59 18.79
C ASP A 885 -13.58 40.04 19.58
N VAL A 886 -12.37 40.34 19.12
CA VAL A 886 -11.12 40.03 19.84
C VAL A 886 -10.33 41.32 20.01
N LEU A 887 -10.20 41.77 21.26
CA LEU A 887 -9.63 43.06 21.60
C LEU A 887 -8.36 42.92 22.44
N SER A 888 -7.29 43.59 22.02
CA SER A 888 -6.13 43.88 22.87
C SER A 888 -6.14 45.36 23.22
N GLU A 889 -6.16 45.70 24.52
CA GLU A 889 -6.19 47.10 24.98
C GLU A 889 -7.30 47.95 24.29
N ARG A 890 -8.48 47.35 24.09
CA ARG A 890 -9.66 47.92 23.39
C ARG A 890 -9.51 48.13 21.87
N LYS A 891 -8.53 47.50 21.22
CA LYS A 891 -8.33 47.56 19.77
C LYS A 891 -8.41 46.16 19.15
N PRO A 892 -8.93 46.00 17.91
CA PRO A 892 -8.95 44.72 17.19
C PRO A 892 -7.59 44.37 16.56
N SER A 893 -6.51 44.76 17.24
CA SER A 893 -5.14 44.61 16.78
C SER A 893 -4.22 44.44 17.96
N VAL A 894 -3.15 43.66 17.81
CA VAL A 894 -2.16 43.42 18.87
C VAL A 894 -0.74 43.56 18.31
N ASN A 895 0.12 44.23 19.07
CA ASN A 895 1.57 44.21 18.86
C ASN A 895 2.20 43.28 19.89
N LEU A 896 2.80 42.19 19.41
CA LEU A 896 3.46 41.19 20.23
C LEU A 896 4.97 41.41 20.19
N TYR A 897 5.51 41.88 21.31
CA TYR A 897 6.96 41.98 21.52
C TYR A 897 7.49 40.67 22.10
N PRO A 898 8.77 40.33 21.83
CA PRO A 898 9.39 39.11 22.33
C PRO A 898 9.21 38.91 23.83
N ALA A 899 8.72 37.73 24.23
CA ALA A 899 8.49 37.30 25.62
C ALA A 899 7.54 38.19 26.47
N LEU A 900 6.93 39.23 25.90
CA LEU A 900 5.95 40.07 26.60
C LEU A 900 4.54 39.53 26.38
N LYS A 901 3.90 39.14 27.49
CA LYS A 901 2.51 38.65 27.49
C LYS A 901 1.55 39.76 27.09
N LYS A 902 0.56 39.42 26.27
CA LYS A 902 -0.58 40.27 25.95
C LYS A 902 -1.88 39.55 26.24
N GLN A 903 -2.77 40.25 26.91
CA GLN A 903 -4.13 39.77 27.15
C GLN A 903 -5.02 40.12 25.95
N LEU A 904 -5.79 39.14 25.48
CA LEU A 904 -6.85 39.31 24.50
C LEU A 904 -8.20 39.10 25.20
N GLN A 905 -9.10 40.05 25.02
CA GLN A 905 -10.49 39.95 25.47
C GLN A 905 -11.35 39.48 24.30
N ILE A 906 -12.15 38.44 24.54
CA ILE A 906 -13.02 37.81 23.56
C ILE A 906 -14.47 38.17 23.92
N ASN A 907 -15.19 38.85 23.04
CA ASN A 907 -16.61 39.14 23.26
C ASN A 907 -17.41 38.48 22.14
N PHE A 908 -18.30 37.56 22.49
CA PHE A 908 -19.05 36.75 21.55
C PHE A 908 -20.53 36.67 21.96
N GLU A 909 -21.38 36.40 20.97
CA GLU A 909 -22.78 36.05 21.18
C GLU A 909 -23.00 34.59 20.79
N VAL A 910 -24.02 33.96 21.38
CA VAL A 910 -24.39 32.58 21.06
C VAL A 910 -25.04 32.57 19.67
N PRO A 911 -24.51 31.82 18.68
CA PRO A 911 -25.13 31.73 17.36
C PRO A 911 -26.57 31.20 17.44
N ASN A 912 -27.44 31.67 16.53
CA ASN A 912 -28.78 31.12 16.35
C ASN A 912 -28.76 29.85 15.47
N GLU A 913 -27.84 28.94 15.78
CA GLU A 913 -27.69 27.63 15.13
C GLU A 913 -28.06 26.53 16.13
N PHE A 914 -28.33 25.33 15.60
CA PHE A 914 -28.57 24.16 16.43
C PHE A 914 -27.26 23.67 17.07
N PHE A 915 -27.28 23.46 18.39
CA PHE A 915 -26.20 22.80 19.13
C PHE A 915 -26.76 21.55 19.81
N PRO A 916 -26.24 20.34 19.50
CA PRO A 916 -26.61 19.13 20.20
C PRO A 916 -26.28 19.21 21.69
N GLU A 917 -26.97 18.40 22.51
CA GLU A 917 -26.61 18.23 23.91
C GLU A 917 -25.19 17.65 24.02
N ASN A 918 -24.37 18.20 24.93
CA ASN A 918 -22.94 17.88 25.10
C ASN A 918 -22.02 18.27 23.93
N ALA A 919 -22.53 18.96 22.90
CA ALA A 919 -21.67 19.52 21.87
C ALA A 919 -20.75 20.60 22.46
N GLN A 920 -19.52 20.62 21.97
CA GLN A 920 -18.50 21.59 22.31
C GLN A 920 -18.41 22.62 21.16
N PRO A 921 -18.96 23.84 21.31
CA PRO A 921 -18.81 24.85 20.27
C PRO A 921 -17.35 25.21 20.04
N VAL A 922 -16.97 25.38 18.77
CA VAL A 922 -15.60 25.66 18.34
C VAL A 922 -15.52 26.85 17.39
N GLY A 923 -14.38 27.51 17.44
CA GLY A 923 -14.05 28.62 16.55
C GLY A 923 -12.55 28.84 16.49
N LYS A 924 -12.15 29.97 15.93
CA LYS A 924 -10.74 30.35 15.78
C LYS A 924 -10.52 31.85 15.87
N ILE A 925 -9.31 32.23 16.26
CA ILE A 925 -8.79 33.59 16.17
C ILE A 925 -7.71 33.62 15.10
N SER A 926 -7.94 34.39 14.04
CA SER A 926 -6.96 34.62 12.98
C SER A 926 -6.08 35.82 13.32
N PHE A 927 -4.76 35.62 13.22
CA PHE A 927 -3.75 36.67 13.35
C PHE A 927 -3.31 37.10 11.95
N GLU A 928 -3.90 38.18 11.45
CA GLU A 928 -3.59 38.72 10.12
C GLU A 928 -2.47 39.76 10.21
N SER A 929 -1.40 39.57 9.45
CA SER A 929 -0.29 40.50 9.36
C SER A 929 -0.78 41.91 9.10
N SER A 930 -0.34 42.87 9.92
CA SER A 930 -0.72 44.27 9.72
C SER A 930 -0.19 44.84 8.41
N SER A 931 0.93 44.27 7.94
CA SER A 931 1.66 44.68 6.74
C SER A 931 1.17 43.99 5.46
N THR A 932 1.07 42.66 5.45
CA THR A 932 0.73 41.89 4.24
C THR A 932 -0.75 41.57 4.12
N LYS A 933 -1.53 41.75 5.20
CA LYS A 933 -2.93 41.32 5.33
C LYS A 933 -3.17 39.81 5.18
N LYS A 934 -2.11 38.99 5.15
CA LYS A 934 -2.22 37.53 5.14
C LYS A 934 -2.40 37.00 6.56
N THR A 935 -3.17 35.93 6.73
CA THR A 935 -3.25 35.17 7.98
C THR A 935 -1.94 34.43 8.22
N GLU A 936 -1.25 34.74 9.31
CA GLU A 936 0.03 34.12 9.69
C GLU A 936 -0.11 33.06 10.78
N TYR A 937 -1.24 33.05 11.50
CA TYR A 937 -1.57 32.02 12.50
C TYR A 937 -3.08 31.95 12.74
N GLU A 938 -3.60 30.73 12.93
CA GLU A 938 -4.97 30.49 13.41
C GLU A 938 -4.92 29.76 14.76
N LEU A 939 -5.42 30.44 15.80
CA LEU A 939 -5.52 29.89 17.15
C LEU A 939 -6.91 29.25 17.34
N PRO A 940 -7.02 27.91 17.50
CA PRO A 940 -8.30 27.26 17.78
C PRO A 940 -8.82 27.66 19.17
N ILE A 941 -10.13 27.92 19.26
CA ILE A 941 -10.84 28.32 20.48
C ILE A 941 -12.03 27.39 20.71
N LYS A 942 -12.19 26.93 21.96
CA LYS A 942 -13.36 26.19 22.45
C LYS A 942 -14.22 27.10 23.32
N PHE A 943 -15.54 27.04 23.17
CA PHE A 943 -16.49 27.89 23.91
C PHE A 943 -17.43 27.08 24.82
N LYS A 944 -17.95 27.69 25.88
CA LYS A 944 -19.06 27.16 26.66
C LYS A 944 -20.13 28.25 26.73
N PHE A 945 -21.28 27.97 26.15
CA PHE A 945 -22.40 28.91 26.04
C PHE A 945 -23.29 28.94 27.28
#